data_AF-A0A5Q0TSU7-F1
#
_entry.id   AF-A0A5Q0TSU7-F1
#
_cell.length_a   1.000
_cell.length_b   1.000
_cell.length_c   1.000
_cell.angle_alpha   90.00
_cell.angle_beta   90.00
_cell.angle_gamma   90.00
#
_symmetry.space_group_name_H-M   'P 1'
#
loop_
_entity.id
_entity.type
_entity.pdbx_description
1 polymer ?
#
loop_
_entity_poly.entity_id
_entity_poly.type
_entity_poly.pdbx_seq_one_letter_code
_entity_poly.pdbx_strand_id
1 'polypeptide(L)'
;MSNPNSEEYSGTKRSGMQALYTYAPFKIFFGSKEDYGIILVPAKTYRTIKRINWNIGIVDNFSVLKYEKDFEVIQPLIINTIKFSSDNEGYVEYMKQERRTKIDENYLYTPFPLVAKFSYRSLAQGYYCEFGIILLHDSRKCPLISNCKLINKFVRKPSKENRSCPHYKGPIRYERLYTVYPHIIRVVREKSIDNKKIVGLVITKIDGRDRILGKIEFSENLELKAFSDASIFYPKKANLIGNPFLWISYEKGIGFKVGNLNGIIFKFSNSALEDYILDLIQRNHDIRDWLCIKMSTYFGKNNLKLRKFSSNQRGFDAMSRLKKALKEDKSSYYTNCKDDDLTLFGSFLLTHSLAHFMITNIVEMFRPSILNDFIYYIEHPIFGDSSTSVYVVESISGGFGYLRALGQMMNEKDKDLIKILDSILQFYNNDHKKYVHDKLSGLSNNIKSFSGLLSNNIINDVIEIFNKWRITRSSEIFPLHLAVRNYLAITHGSEIYSDEKARLAFTDLISELPLCWDGCNMCVGMDMGCMFGPYDQPFLISRKLLVKFISSYKEWLGKSTFLVDSTSDLYTVFRDLISLAERNIKIVSPWIGKEIVKDLAEVKRMKDLSITILCLDDPKNAEAIQVANENKIDLKKLPLRENEGIPHAKFMIIDDAIAFHGSANLTENGLKRNQETMTVTIDPNEINKLINQFNTIRSKLFT
;
A
#
# COMPACT_ATOMS: atom_id res chain seq x y z
N MET A 1 -14.44 20.72 -9.66
CA MET A 1 -13.48 21.42 -10.54
C MET A 1 -14.18 21.63 -11.88
N SER A 2 -14.14 22.84 -12.43
CA SER A 2 -14.69 23.17 -13.76
C SER A 2 -13.62 23.85 -14.65
N ASN A 3 -13.81 23.88 -15.97
CA ASN A 3 -12.89 24.48 -16.97
C ASN A 3 -13.63 25.61 -17.69
N PRO A 4 -13.05 26.82 -17.90
CA PRO A 4 -13.78 27.97 -18.42
C PRO A 4 -13.67 28.14 -19.95
N ASN A 5 -12.68 27.53 -20.61
CA ASN A 5 -12.40 27.75 -22.05
C ASN A 5 -13.10 26.74 -22.97
N SER A 6 -14.30 26.27 -22.60
CA SER A 6 -14.98 25.17 -23.28
C SER A 6 -16.43 25.49 -23.66
N GLU A 7 -16.72 26.66 -24.21
CA GLU A 7 -18.10 26.93 -24.69
C GLU A 7 -18.52 25.97 -25.82
N GLU A 8 -17.58 25.48 -26.65
CA GLU A 8 -17.81 24.39 -27.63
C GLU A 8 -17.72 22.96 -27.07
N TYR A 9 -17.27 22.78 -25.82
CA TYR A 9 -17.08 21.46 -25.18
C TYR A 9 -17.58 21.43 -23.72
N SER A 10 -18.64 22.19 -23.45
CA SER A 10 -19.24 22.34 -22.12
C SER A 10 -20.00 21.06 -21.76
N GLY A 11 -19.37 20.20 -20.95
CA GLY A 11 -20.07 18.99 -20.51
C GLY A 11 -19.38 18.14 -19.44
N THR A 12 -18.07 18.23 -19.23
CA THR A 12 -17.39 17.31 -18.31
C THR A 12 -17.22 17.89 -16.91
N LYS A 13 -18.32 18.04 -16.15
CA LYS A 13 -18.22 18.10 -14.68
C LYS A 13 -17.72 16.74 -14.20
N ARG A 14 -16.46 16.66 -13.75
CA ARG A 14 -15.89 15.47 -13.10
C ARG A 14 -15.68 15.75 -11.62
N SER A 15 -16.01 14.76 -10.79
CA SER A 15 -15.89 14.81 -9.33
C SER A 15 -14.93 13.73 -8.83
N GLY A 16 -14.48 13.90 -7.58
CA GLY A 16 -13.63 12.94 -6.89
C GLY A 16 -12.35 12.59 -7.65
N MET A 17 -11.95 11.32 -7.54
CA MET A 17 -10.70 10.80 -8.10
C MET A 17 -10.63 10.91 -9.63
N GLN A 18 -11.77 10.76 -10.32
CA GLN A 18 -11.83 10.84 -11.77
C GLN A 18 -11.48 12.24 -12.29
N ALA A 19 -11.69 13.29 -11.49
CA ALA A 19 -11.26 14.64 -11.83
C ALA A 19 -9.73 14.74 -11.96
N LEU A 20 -8.98 14.08 -11.06
CA LEU A 20 -7.51 14.08 -11.10
C LEU A 20 -6.96 13.41 -12.37
N TYR A 21 -7.57 12.31 -12.83
CA TYR A 21 -7.23 11.66 -14.10
C TYR A 21 -7.63 12.48 -15.34
N THR A 22 -8.74 13.22 -15.24
CA THR A 22 -9.24 14.03 -16.35
C THR A 22 -8.37 15.26 -16.55
N TYR A 23 -8.08 15.98 -15.46
CA TYR A 23 -7.36 17.24 -15.47
C TYR A 23 -5.87 17.08 -15.14
N ALA A 24 -5.31 15.91 -15.43
CA ALA A 24 -3.90 15.64 -15.21
C ALA A 24 -3.04 16.63 -16.04
N PRO A 25 -2.14 17.39 -15.39
CA PRO A 25 -1.16 18.21 -16.10
C PRO A 25 -0.40 17.44 -17.19
N PHE A 26 0.00 18.16 -18.23
CA PHE A 26 0.70 17.66 -19.42
C PHE A 26 -0.11 16.72 -20.33
N LYS A 27 -1.35 16.37 -19.97
CA LYS A 27 -2.27 15.63 -20.85
C LYS A 27 -2.94 16.58 -21.84
N ILE A 28 -2.99 16.19 -23.12
CA ILE A 28 -3.80 16.92 -24.11
C ILE A 28 -5.28 16.80 -23.71
N PHE A 29 -5.91 17.95 -23.54
CA PHE A 29 -7.32 18.07 -23.19
C PHE A 29 -8.20 18.17 -24.44
N PHE A 30 -7.74 18.91 -25.44
CA PHE A 30 -8.31 18.91 -26.80
C PHE A 30 -7.19 19.10 -27.83
N GLY A 31 -7.41 18.56 -29.03
CA GLY A 31 -6.49 18.70 -30.15
C GLY A 31 -7.26 18.69 -31.47
N SER A 32 -7.01 19.69 -32.30
CA SER A 32 -7.51 19.80 -33.68
C SER A 32 -6.32 19.95 -34.64
N LYS A 33 -6.59 20.16 -35.94
CA LYS A 33 -5.52 20.49 -36.88
C LYS A 33 -4.89 21.85 -36.58
N GLU A 34 -5.62 22.76 -35.95
CA GLU A 34 -5.21 24.16 -35.80
C GLU A 34 -4.84 24.50 -34.35
N ASP A 35 -5.37 23.76 -33.37
CA ASP A 35 -5.24 24.10 -31.96
C ASP A 35 -5.00 22.89 -31.06
N TYR A 36 -4.16 23.08 -30.04
CA TYR A 36 -4.00 22.13 -28.93
C TYR A 36 -4.24 22.82 -27.60
N GLY A 37 -4.98 22.16 -26.70
CA GLY A 37 -5.21 22.58 -25.33
C GLY A 37 -4.56 21.62 -24.35
N ILE A 38 -3.72 22.14 -23.46
CA ILE A 38 -2.99 21.34 -22.47
C ILE A 38 -2.93 22.09 -21.14
N ILE A 39 -3.10 21.36 -20.03
CA ILE A 39 -2.91 21.91 -18.69
C ILE A 39 -1.42 21.86 -18.38
N LEU A 40 -0.78 23.00 -18.18
CA LEU A 40 0.63 23.07 -17.78
C LEU A 40 0.70 23.67 -16.38
N VAL A 41 1.60 23.18 -15.54
CA VAL A 41 1.78 23.65 -14.15
C VAL A 41 3.25 23.91 -13.87
N PRO A 42 3.59 24.77 -12.88
CA PRO A 42 4.95 24.88 -12.38
C PRO A 42 5.47 23.51 -11.91
N ALA A 43 6.68 23.15 -12.33
CA ALA A 43 7.27 21.85 -12.08
C ALA A 43 8.50 21.95 -11.18
N LYS A 44 8.55 21.09 -10.16
CA LYS A 44 9.64 21.05 -9.17
C LYS A 44 10.97 20.81 -9.86
N THR A 45 12.00 21.58 -9.52
CA THR A 45 13.37 21.51 -10.09
C THR A 45 13.53 22.01 -11.54
N TYR A 46 12.47 22.47 -12.19
CA TYR A 46 12.53 23.08 -13.52
C TYR A 46 12.46 24.60 -13.43
N ARG A 47 13.17 25.29 -14.31
CA ARG A 47 12.88 26.70 -14.64
C ARG A 47 11.90 26.70 -15.79
N THR A 48 10.84 27.47 -15.62
CA THR A 48 9.88 27.80 -16.67
C THR A 48 10.21 29.18 -17.22
N ILE A 49 10.26 29.32 -18.54
CA ILE A 49 10.60 30.61 -19.17
C ILE A 49 9.45 31.62 -19.05
N LYS A 50 8.21 31.14 -18.88
CA LYS A 50 7.01 31.96 -18.73
C LYS A 50 6.28 31.63 -17.43
N ARG A 51 5.65 32.64 -16.82
CA ARG A 51 4.74 32.44 -15.69
C ARG A 51 3.52 31.64 -16.17
N ILE A 52 3.24 30.53 -15.50
CA ILE A 52 2.16 29.60 -15.85
C ILE A 52 0.94 29.94 -15.00
N ASN A 53 -0.13 30.45 -15.62
CA ASN A 53 -1.40 30.73 -14.95
C ASN A 53 -2.40 29.58 -15.18
N TRP A 54 -2.30 28.53 -14.36
CA TRP A 54 -3.02 27.26 -14.57
C TRP A 54 -4.33 27.13 -13.79
N ASN A 55 -4.63 28.07 -12.87
CA ASN A 55 -5.87 28.05 -12.10
C ASN A 55 -6.47 29.45 -11.93
N ILE A 56 -7.76 29.50 -11.58
CA ILE A 56 -8.47 30.71 -11.13
C ILE A 56 -9.21 30.35 -9.86
N GLY A 57 -8.95 31.10 -8.78
CA GLY A 57 -9.57 30.89 -7.47
C GLY A 57 -9.12 29.60 -6.76
N ILE A 58 -9.18 29.61 -5.44
CA ILE A 58 -8.85 28.45 -4.60
C ILE A 58 -10.08 28.14 -3.76
N VAL A 59 -10.65 26.96 -3.94
CA VAL A 59 -11.77 26.45 -3.12
C VAL A 59 -11.26 25.98 -1.78
N ASP A 60 -10.12 25.28 -1.79
CA ASP A 60 -9.50 24.75 -0.60
C ASP A 60 -7.98 24.64 -0.78
N ASN A 61 -7.27 24.72 0.33
CA ASN A 61 -5.83 24.62 0.40
C ASN A 61 -5.45 23.84 1.65
N PHE A 62 -4.65 22.78 1.49
CA PHE A 62 -4.26 21.94 2.61
C PHE A 62 -2.85 21.37 2.45
N SER A 63 -2.21 21.12 3.59
CA SER A 63 -0.97 20.36 3.68
C SER A 63 -1.24 18.91 4.07
N VAL A 64 -0.30 18.04 3.72
CA VAL A 64 -0.38 16.61 4.01
C VAL A 64 0.80 16.21 4.88
N LEU A 65 0.51 16.00 6.17
CA LEU A 65 1.48 15.54 7.16
C LEU A 65 2.10 14.21 6.70
N LYS A 66 3.43 14.06 6.88
CA LYS A 66 4.25 12.89 6.48
C LYS A 66 4.45 12.67 4.96
N TYR A 67 3.98 13.55 4.08
CA TYR A 67 4.26 13.45 2.64
C TYR A 67 5.59 14.16 2.26
N GLU A 68 5.59 15.49 2.25
CA GLU A 68 6.79 16.32 2.12
C GLU A 68 6.60 17.58 2.97
N LYS A 69 7.66 18.01 3.65
CA LYS A 69 7.62 19.21 4.49
C LYS A 69 7.24 20.40 3.60
N ASP A 70 6.22 21.14 4.01
CA ASP A 70 5.73 22.35 3.32
C ASP A 70 5.16 22.12 1.90
N PHE A 71 4.84 20.87 1.52
CA PHE A 71 4.14 20.61 0.25
C PHE A 71 2.66 20.99 0.34
N GLU A 72 2.28 21.93 -0.51
CA GLU A 72 0.94 22.52 -0.56
C GLU A 72 0.09 21.85 -1.62
N VAL A 73 -1.16 21.52 -1.28
CA VAL A 73 -2.15 20.97 -2.20
C VAL A 73 -3.28 21.98 -2.38
N ILE A 74 -3.54 22.33 -3.63
CA ILE A 74 -4.56 23.30 -4.01
C ILE A 74 -5.75 22.56 -4.66
N GLN A 75 -6.95 22.89 -4.19
CA GLN A 75 -8.20 22.61 -4.90
C GLN A 75 -8.62 23.87 -5.67
N PRO A 76 -8.30 23.98 -6.98
CA PRO A 76 -8.69 25.13 -7.75
C PRO A 76 -10.22 25.18 -7.95
N LEU A 77 -10.78 26.39 -7.99
CA LEU A 77 -12.17 26.58 -8.41
C LEU A 77 -12.28 26.22 -9.90
N ILE A 78 -11.35 26.75 -10.69
CA ILE A 78 -11.27 26.55 -12.13
C ILE A 78 -9.84 26.16 -12.55
N ILE A 79 -9.71 25.19 -13.47
CA ILE A 79 -8.43 24.82 -14.09
C ILE A 79 -8.37 25.39 -15.51
N ASN A 80 -7.32 26.14 -15.81
CA ASN A 80 -7.08 26.75 -17.12
C ASN A 80 -6.22 25.84 -18.00
N THR A 81 -6.63 25.71 -19.27
CA THR A 81 -5.80 25.14 -20.33
C THR A 81 -4.98 26.24 -21.00
N ILE A 82 -3.75 25.92 -21.38
CA ILE A 82 -2.95 26.74 -22.29
C ILE A 82 -3.26 26.26 -23.72
N LYS A 83 -3.73 27.20 -24.54
CA LYS A 83 -4.02 26.97 -25.97
C LYS A 83 -2.78 27.28 -26.81
N PHE A 84 -2.36 26.33 -27.63
CA PHE A 84 -1.30 26.47 -28.62
C PHE A 84 -1.92 26.36 -30.02
N SER A 85 -1.84 27.42 -30.81
CA SER A 85 -2.44 27.50 -32.15
C SER A 85 -1.38 27.50 -33.24
N SER A 86 -1.72 27.07 -34.46
CA SER A 86 -0.85 27.17 -35.64
C SER A 86 -0.38 28.59 -35.91
N ASP A 87 -1.22 29.56 -35.59
CA ASP A 87 -1.02 30.98 -35.93
C ASP A 87 -0.30 31.74 -34.80
N ASN A 88 -0.03 31.07 -33.68
CA ASN A 88 0.63 31.65 -32.51
C ASN A 88 1.89 30.87 -32.13
N GLU A 89 3.05 31.51 -32.23
CA GLU A 89 4.35 30.90 -31.87
C GLU A 89 4.61 30.80 -30.35
N GLY A 90 3.57 30.96 -29.53
CA GLY A 90 3.63 30.74 -28.09
C GLY A 90 4.19 29.36 -27.72
N TYR A 91 5.10 29.33 -26.75
CA TYR A 91 5.61 28.09 -26.17
C TYR A 91 5.77 28.20 -24.66
N VAL A 92 5.78 27.04 -24.00
CA VAL A 92 6.21 26.85 -22.61
C VAL A 92 7.31 25.82 -22.60
N GLU A 93 8.47 26.17 -22.06
CA GLU A 93 9.62 25.28 -21.97
C GLU A 93 9.98 25.03 -20.51
N TYR A 94 10.13 23.75 -20.18
CA TYR A 94 10.64 23.24 -18.93
C TYR A 94 12.09 22.83 -19.13
N MET A 95 13.00 23.47 -18.40
CA MET A 95 14.42 23.10 -18.38
C MET A 95 14.85 22.84 -16.94
N LYS A 96 15.46 21.69 -16.67
CA LYS A 96 16.01 21.39 -15.35
C LYS A 96 17.10 22.41 -14.98
N GLN A 97 17.13 22.85 -13.72
CA GLN A 97 17.98 23.96 -13.25
C GLN A 97 19.50 23.79 -13.50
N GLU A 98 19.99 22.55 -13.63
CA GLU A 98 21.41 22.24 -13.79
C GLU A 98 21.83 22.18 -15.28
N ARG A 99 22.07 23.34 -15.91
CA ARG A 99 22.58 23.40 -17.30
C ARG A 99 24.03 22.92 -17.50
N ARG A 100 24.79 22.68 -16.42
CA ARG A 100 26.25 22.48 -16.47
C ARG A 100 26.73 21.04 -16.27
N THR A 101 25.84 20.09 -15.97
CA THR A 101 26.22 18.69 -15.79
C THR A 101 26.39 18.02 -17.16
N LYS A 102 27.55 17.39 -17.38
CA LYS A 102 27.78 16.50 -18.54
C LYS A 102 26.77 15.36 -18.46
N ILE A 103 25.96 15.17 -19.49
CA ILE A 103 24.97 14.08 -19.51
C ILE A 103 25.71 12.78 -19.81
N ASP A 104 25.76 11.90 -18.82
CA ASP A 104 26.43 10.61 -18.85
C ASP A 104 25.46 9.46 -18.56
N GLU A 105 26.00 8.25 -18.36
CA GLU A 105 25.23 7.02 -18.16
C GLU A 105 24.32 7.04 -16.93
N ASN A 106 24.61 7.87 -15.93
CA ASN A 106 23.76 7.96 -14.75
C ASN A 106 22.36 8.49 -15.10
N TYR A 107 22.24 9.28 -16.17
CA TYR A 107 20.97 9.81 -16.65
C TYR A 107 20.14 8.80 -17.43
N LEU A 108 20.73 7.69 -17.91
CA LEU A 108 20.00 6.67 -18.66
C LEU A 108 18.89 6.01 -17.83
N TYR A 109 19.09 5.99 -16.51
CA TYR A 109 18.20 5.31 -15.55
C TYR A 109 17.35 6.28 -14.74
N THR A 110 17.46 7.59 -14.98
CA THR A 110 16.60 8.57 -14.31
C THR A 110 15.31 8.78 -15.12
N PRO A 111 14.12 8.61 -14.52
CA PRO A 111 12.85 8.80 -15.23
C PRO A 111 12.52 10.29 -15.46
N PHE A 112 13.39 11.22 -15.06
CA PHE A 112 13.13 12.65 -15.11
C PHE A 112 13.72 13.26 -16.38
N PRO A 113 12.90 13.77 -17.31
CA PRO A 113 13.43 14.44 -18.50
C PRO A 113 14.19 15.72 -18.11
N LEU A 114 15.16 16.12 -18.91
CA LEU A 114 15.88 17.37 -18.69
C LEU A 114 15.20 18.56 -19.38
N VAL A 115 14.52 18.27 -20.50
CA VAL A 115 13.88 19.27 -21.36
C VAL A 115 12.51 18.77 -21.82
N ALA A 116 11.51 19.64 -21.71
CA ALA A 116 10.21 19.50 -22.35
C ALA A 116 9.73 20.85 -22.88
N LYS A 117 9.55 20.98 -24.19
CA LYS A 117 9.04 22.20 -24.82
C LYS A 117 7.67 21.92 -25.44
N PHE A 118 6.67 22.65 -24.98
CA PHE A 118 5.29 22.61 -25.46
C PHE A 118 5.02 23.84 -26.33
N SER A 119 4.76 23.61 -27.61
CA SER A 119 4.33 24.57 -28.60
C SER A 119 3.42 23.85 -29.59
N TYR A 120 2.68 24.58 -30.44
CA TYR A 120 1.89 23.94 -31.49
C TYR A 120 2.76 23.01 -32.35
N ARG A 121 3.96 23.49 -32.75
CA ARG A 121 4.91 22.71 -33.56
C ARG A 121 5.40 21.45 -32.84
N SER A 122 5.72 21.53 -31.54
CA SER A 122 6.20 20.35 -30.81
C SER A 122 5.07 19.33 -30.54
N LEU A 123 3.82 19.78 -30.41
CA LEU A 123 2.67 18.90 -30.23
C LEU A 123 2.27 18.21 -31.55
N ALA A 124 2.31 18.92 -32.67
CA ALA A 124 1.97 18.41 -33.99
C ALA A 124 3.10 17.57 -34.64
N GLN A 125 4.35 18.00 -34.48
CA GLN A 125 5.54 17.45 -35.14
C GLN A 125 6.73 17.37 -34.17
N GLY A 126 6.51 16.72 -33.03
CA GLY A 126 7.46 16.64 -31.94
C GLY A 126 8.66 15.73 -32.22
N TYR A 127 9.79 16.12 -31.67
CA TYR A 127 11.02 15.34 -31.58
C TYR A 127 11.31 14.97 -30.13
N TYR A 128 11.89 13.80 -29.92
CA TYR A 128 12.13 13.23 -28.59
C TYR A 128 13.43 12.42 -28.56
N CYS A 129 13.91 12.11 -27.36
CA CYS A 129 15.06 11.22 -27.17
C CYS A 129 14.60 9.82 -26.75
N GLU A 130 15.10 8.76 -27.39
CA GLU A 130 14.82 7.36 -27.03
C GLU A 130 15.32 6.98 -25.63
N PHE A 131 16.17 7.80 -24.98
CA PHE A 131 16.54 7.60 -23.58
C PHE A 131 15.64 8.36 -22.60
N GLY A 132 14.70 9.18 -23.09
CA GLY A 132 13.79 9.96 -22.26
C GLY A 132 14.37 11.28 -21.71
N ILE A 133 15.61 11.62 -22.09
CA ILE A 133 16.28 12.86 -21.65
C ILE A 133 15.56 14.10 -22.17
N ILE A 134 15.01 14.02 -23.38
CA ILE A 134 14.16 15.06 -23.98
C ILE A 134 12.79 14.44 -24.16
N LEU A 135 11.81 14.93 -23.41
CA LEU A 135 10.43 14.47 -23.49
C LEU A 135 9.80 14.89 -24.81
N LEU A 136 9.94 16.17 -25.16
CA LEU A 136 9.33 16.77 -26.35
C LEU A 136 10.06 18.06 -26.75
N HIS A 137 10.26 18.27 -28.05
CA HIS A 137 10.77 19.52 -28.62
C HIS A 137 10.30 19.73 -30.06
N ASP A 138 10.32 20.98 -30.54
CA ASP A 138 10.00 21.37 -31.93
C ASP A 138 11.21 21.43 -32.88
N SER A 139 12.42 21.09 -32.42
CA SER A 139 13.66 21.22 -33.21
C SER A 139 14.08 19.86 -33.74
N ARG A 140 14.43 19.80 -35.03
CA ARG A 140 15.01 18.59 -35.64
C ARG A 140 16.42 18.27 -35.10
N LYS A 141 17.15 19.29 -34.62
CA LYS A 141 18.47 19.10 -34.00
C LYS A 141 18.31 18.99 -32.49
N CYS A 142 18.94 17.97 -31.90
CA CYS A 142 18.90 17.72 -30.46
C CYS A 142 19.49 18.93 -29.68
N PRO A 143 18.70 19.59 -28.80
CA PRO A 143 19.16 20.76 -28.04
C PRO A 143 20.27 20.44 -27.03
N LEU A 144 20.45 19.18 -26.65
CA LEU A 144 21.45 18.74 -25.66
C LEU A 144 22.69 18.09 -26.30
N ILE A 145 22.81 18.16 -27.62
CA ILE A 145 23.84 17.42 -28.37
C ILE A 145 25.28 17.76 -27.94
N SER A 146 25.56 19.03 -27.62
CA SER A 146 26.89 19.48 -27.21
C SER A 146 27.31 18.96 -25.83
N ASN A 147 26.35 18.57 -24.99
CA ASN A 147 26.57 18.21 -23.59
C ASN A 147 26.35 16.72 -23.32
N CYS A 148 26.01 15.93 -24.34
CA CYS A 148 25.62 14.53 -24.22
C CYS A 148 26.77 13.57 -24.60
N LYS A 149 27.33 12.89 -23.59
CA LYS A 149 28.41 11.89 -23.80
C LYS A 149 27.91 10.56 -24.36
N LEU A 150 26.61 10.29 -24.29
CA LEU A 150 26.00 9.02 -24.69
C LEU A 150 26.13 8.75 -26.20
N ILE A 151 26.30 9.80 -27.01
CA ILE A 151 26.43 9.73 -28.47
C ILE A 151 27.64 8.90 -28.89
N ASN A 152 28.74 8.97 -28.13
CA ASN A 152 30.00 8.32 -28.49
C ASN A 152 30.06 6.83 -28.13
N LYS A 153 29.15 6.33 -27.27
CA LYS A 153 29.17 4.94 -26.78
C LYS A 153 28.36 3.97 -27.64
N PHE A 154 27.31 4.45 -28.30
CA PHE A 154 26.40 3.61 -29.11
C PHE A 154 26.60 3.77 -30.63
N VAL A 155 27.53 4.62 -31.07
CA VAL A 155 27.84 4.86 -32.49
C VAL A 155 29.26 4.36 -32.79
N ARG A 156 29.36 3.26 -33.56
CA ARG A 156 30.66 2.63 -33.90
C ARG A 156 31.58 3.49 -34.80
N LYS A 157 31.11 4.62 -35.33
CA LYS A 157 31.90 5.66 -36.05
C LYS A 157 30.98 6.87 -36.34
N PRO A 158 31.11 8.02 -35.66
CA PRO A 158 30.40 9.22 -36.09
C PRO A 158 31.04 9.71 -37.40
N SER A 159 30.28 9.80 -38.49
CA SER A 159 30.76 10.54 -39.66
C SER A 159 30.90 12.01 -39.28
N LYS A 160 32.05 12.63 -39.61
CA LYS A 160 32.38 14.02 -39.24
C LYS A 160 31.38 15.04 -39.80
N GLU A 161 30.55 14.66 -40.77
CA GLU A 161 29.67 15.55 -41.53
C GLU A 161 28.19 15.50 -41.11
N ASN A 162 27.76 14.60 -40.23
CA ASN A 162 26.39 14.60 -39.72
C ASN A 162 26.34 14.39 -38.20
N ARG A 163 26.42 15.50 -37.45
CA ARG A 163 26.17 15.57 -36.00
C ARG A 163 24.67 15.36 -35.68
N SER A 164 24.07 14.29 -36.16
CA SER A 164 22.70 13.89 -35.80
C SER A 164 22.78 12.77 -34.77
N CYS A 165 22.21 12.99 -33.58
CA CYS A 165 22.11 11.95 -32.57
C CYS A 165 21.18 10.84 -33.09
N PRO A 166 21.62 9.57 -33.21
CA PRO A 166 20.80 8.49 -33.75
C PRO A 166 19.59 8.17 -32.86
N HIS A 167 19.68 8.50 -31.58
CA HIS A 167 18.64 8.30 -30.56
C HIS A 167 17.70 9.51 -30.41
N TYR A 168 17.84 10.52 -31.27
CA TYR A 168 16.92 11.64 -31.35
C TYR A 168 15.99 11.44 -32.54
N LYS A 169 14.72 11.18 -32.25
CA LYS A 169 13.73 10.71 -33.23
C LYS A 169 12.59 11.72 -33.37
N GLY A 170 11.84 11.58 -34.45
CA GLY A 170 10.74 12.46 -34.86
C GLY A 170 10.81 12.82 -36.34
N PRO A 171 9.86 13.61 -36.86
CA PRO A 171 8.74 14.19 -36.13
C PRO A 171 7.60 13.19 -35.89
N ILE A 172 6.90 13.31 -34.78
CA ILE A 172 5.71 12.52 -34.44
C ILE A 172 4.77 13.33 -33.53
N ARG A 173 3.46 13.13 -33.69
CA ARG A 173 2.45 13.80 -32.85
C ARG A 173 2.57 13.37 -31.39
N TYR A 174 2.42 14.31 -30.47
CA TYR A 174 2.52 14.07 -29.03
C TYR A 174 1.57 12.98 -28.53
N GLU A 175 0.32 12.95 -29.02
CA GLU A 175 -0.70 11.95 -28.67
C GLU A 175 -0.28 10.51 -29.00
N ARG A 176 0.61 10.36 -29.98
CA ARG A 176 1.19 9.08 -30.41
C ARG A 176 2.46 8.74 -29.64
N LEU A 177 3.10 9.72 -28.98
CA LEU A 177 4.30 9.50 -28.20
C LEU A 177 3.99 8.90 -26.84
N TYR A 178 3.05 9.51 -26.09
CA TYR A 178 2.83 9.18 -24.69
C TYR A 178 1.35 9.02 -24.33
N THR A 179 1.08 8.16 -23.35
CA THR A 179 -0.12 8.24 -22.52
C THR A 179 0.28 8.94 -21.22
N VAL A 180 -0.48 9.97 -20.81
CA VAL A 180 -0.18 10.75 -19.60
C VAL A 180 -1.18 10.40 -18.50
N TYR A 181 -0.66 10.03 -17.33
CA TYR A 181 -1.45 9.77 -16.13
C TYR A 181 -0.95 10.62 -14.96
N PRO A 182 -1.84 11.06 -14.06
CA PRO A 182 -1.41 11.66 -12.80
C PRO A 182 -0.81 10.57 -11.89
N HIS A 183 0.27 10.88 -11.21
CA HIS A 183 0.58 10.21 -9.95
C HIS A 183 -0.38 10.75 -8.90
N ILE A 184 -1.07 9.86 -8.19
CA ILE A 184 -2.13 10.21 -7.25
C ILE A 184 -1.78 9.66 -5.88
N ILE A 185 -1.82 10.54 -4.89
CA ILE A 185 -1.57 10.26 -3.48
C ILE A 185 -2.89 10.31 -2.74
N ARG A 186 -3.05 9.38 -1.80
CA ARG A 186 -4.28 9.20 -1.01
C ARG A 186 -3.91 9.07 0.45
N VAL A 187 -4.47 9.91 1.30
CA VAL A 187 -4.30 9.84 2.75
C VAL A 187 -5.65 9.78 3.40
N VAL A 188 -5.87 8.76 4.22
CA VAL A 188 -7.08 8.61 5.03
C VAL A 188 -6.77 9.02 6.47
N ARG A 189 -7.72 9.70 7.10
CA ARG A 189 -7.68 10.03 8.53
C ARG A 189 -9.04 9.80 9.16
N GLU A 190 -9.03 9.48 10.44
CA GLU A 190 -10.22 9.45 11.26
C GLU A 190 -10.51 10.85 11.81
N LYS A 191 -11.72 11.39 11.61
CA LYS A 191 -12.10 12.72 12.16
C LYS A 191 -12.46 12.69 13.64
N SER A 192 -13.03 11.59 14.10
CA SER A 192 -13.39 11.37 15.50
C SER A 192 -13.20 9.89 15.85
N ILE A 193 -12.83 9.65 17.10
CA ILE A 193 -12.74 8.31 17.69
C ILE A 193 -14.12 7.88 18.24
N ASP A 194 -15.08 8.81 18.36
CA ASP A 194 -16.41 8.56 18.91
C ASP A 194 -17.36 7.92 17.88
N ASN A 195 -18.32 7.11 18.35
CA ASN A 195 -19.31 6.39 17.54
C ASN A 195 -18.78 5.31 16.59
N LYS A 196 -17.61 4.73 16.87
CA LYS A 196 -17.11 3.57 16.12
C LYS A 196 -17.84 2.30 16.54
N LYS A 197 -18.20 1.47 15.56
CA LYS A 197 -18.73 0.13 15.81
C LYS A 197 -17.62 -0.88 15.61
N ILE A 198 -17.22 -1.59 16.66
CA ILE A 198 -16.38 -2.78 16.53
C ILE A 198 -17.27 -3.88 15.94
N VAL A 199 -16.87 -4.43 14.80
CA VAL A 199 -17.62 -5.50 14.13
C VAL A 199 -17.00 -6.88 14.40
N GLY A 200 -15.77 -6.93 14.91
CA GLY A 200 -15.10 -8.19 15.15
C GLY A 200 -13.72 -8.08 15.82
N LEU A 201 -13.33 -9.10 16.59
CA LEU A 201 -11.97 -9.26 17.12
C LEU A 201 -11.23 -10.38 16.38
N VAL A 202 -10.03 -10.09 15.88
CA VAL A 202 -9.19 -11.04 15.13
C VAL A 202 -8.33 -11.84 16.09
N ILE A 203 -8.58 -13.15 16.20
CA ILE A 203 -8.00 -14.00 17.23
C ILE A 203 -7.30 -15.20 16.61
N THR A 204 -6.14 -15.57 17.12
CA THR A 204 -5.44 -16.77 16.68
C THR A 204 -4.80 -17.49 17.86
N LYS A 205 -4.28 -18.70 17.60
CA LYS A 205 -3.45 -19.43 18.56
C LYS A 205 -1.99 -19.37 18.15
N ILE A 206 -1.14 -18.88 19.04
CA ILE A 206 0.32 -18.86 18.89
C ILE A 206 0.90 -19.70 20.02
N ASP A 207 1.69 -20.74 19.70
CA ASP A 207 2.22 -21.68 20.69
C ASP A 207 1.17 -22.24 21.67
N GLY A 208 -0.06 -22.46 21.18
CA GLY A 208 -1.17 -22.96 21.98
C GLY A 208 -1.89 -21.92 22.85
N ARG A 209 -1.42 -20.66 22.87
CA ARG A 209 -2.02 -19.55 23.62
C ARG A 209 -2.92 -18.70 22.74
N ASP A 210 -4.01 -18.21 23.30
CA ASP A 210 -4.91 -17.31 22.56
C ASP A 210 -4.30 -15.92 22.47
N ARG A 211 -4.34 -15.34 21.26
CA ARG A 211 -3.82 -14.02 20.95
C ARG A 211 -4.86 -13.20 20.22
N ILE A 212 -5.03 -11.95 20.62
CA ILE A 212 -5.88 -11.00 19.90
C ILE A 212 -4.97 -10.15 19.02
N LEU A 213 -4.91 -10.51 17.73
CA LEU A 213 -4.08 -9.81 16.76
C LEU A 213 -4.58 -8.39 16.49
N GLY A 214 -5.88 -8.16 16.62
CA GLY A 214 -6.48 -6.88 16.27
C GLY A 214 -7.99 -6.82 16.42
N LYS A 215 -8.55 -5.68 16.03
CA LYS A 215 -9.99 -5.41 15.94
C LYS A 215 -10.36 -4.90 14.55
N ILE A 216 -11.58 -5.19 14.13
CA ILE A 216 -12.19 -4.70 12.90
C ILE A 216 -13.25 -3.68 13.29
N GLU A 217 -13.17 -2.48 12.74
CA GLU A 217 -14.06 -1.37 13.02
C GLU A 217 -14.78 -0.91 11.75
N PHE A 218 -16.03 -0.51 11.89
CA PHE A 218 -16.75 0.27 10.89
C PHE A 218 -16.83 1.74 11.34
N SER A 219 -16.56 2.66 10.42
CA SER A 219 -16.61 4.11 10.64
C SER A 219 -17.30 4.82 9.49
N GLU A 220 -18.08 5.86 9.81
CA GLU A 220 -18.74 6.77 8.86
C GLU A 220 -18.08 8.16 8.84
N ASN A 221 -17.04 8.34 9.65
CA ASN A 221 -16.41 9.62 9.94
C ASN A 221 -14.96 9.68 9.46
N LEU A 222 -14.67 9.05 8.31
CA LEU A 222 -13.36 9.11 7.68
C LEU A 222 -13.22 10.34 6.78
N GLU A 223 -11.99 10.85 6.69
CA GLU A 223 -11.58 11.90 5.74
C GLU A 223 -10.55 11.35 4.77
N LEU A 224 -10.79 11.55 3.47
CA LEU A 224 -9.83 11.32 2.42
C LEU A 224 -9.25 12.64 1.95
N LYS A 225 -7.92 12.73 1.91
CA LYS A 225 -7.18 13.73 1.14
C LYS A 225 -6.59 13.04 -0.08
N ALA A 226 -6.98 13.47 -1.28
CA ALA A 226 -6.48 12.91 -2.53
C ALA A 226 -5.95 14.00 -3.44
N PHE A 227 -4.76 13.80 -4.01
CA PHE A 227 -4.10 14.81 -4.83
C PHE A 227 -3.10 14.21 -5.81
N SER A 228 -2.85 14.93 -6.89
CA SER A 228 -1.75 14.64 -7.81
C SER A 228 -0.58 15.59 -7.56
N ASP A 229 0.62 15.02 -7.47
CA ASP A 229 1.89 15.69 -7.26
C ASP A 229 2.82 15.61 -8.47
N ALA A 230 2.49 14.79 -9.47
CA ALA A 230 3.30 14.59 -10.67
C ALA A 230 2.50 14.00 -11.84
N SER A 231 3.05 14.13 -13.05
CA SER A 231 2.58 13.44 -14.26
C SER A 231 3.56 12.37 -14.69
N ILE A 232 3.00 11.20 -15.02
CA ILE A 232 3.70 10.03 -15.53
C ILE A 232 3.41 9.89 -17.03
N PHE A 233 4.46 9.76 -17.83
CA PHE A 233 4.39 9.62 -19.29
C PHE A 233 4.77 8.20 -19.69
N TYR A 234 3.78 7.39 -20.07
CA TYR A 234 4.01 6.05 -20.58
C TYR A 234 4.25 6.10 -22.09
N PRO A 235 5.36 5.54 -22.59
CA PRO A 235 5.68 5.57 -24.01
C PRO A 235 4.71 4.68 -24.80
N LYS A 236 4.01 5.26 -25.78
CA LYS A 236 3.26 4.53 -26.81
C LYS A 236 4.16 4.19 -27.98
N LYS A 237 4.71 5.23 -28.64
CA LYS A 237 5.66 5.10 -29.76
C LYS A 237 6.99 5.80 -29.51
N ALA A 238 7.18 6.41 -28.35
CA ALA A 238 8.44 7.03 -27.97
C ALA A 238 9.60 6.02 -27.84
N ASN A 239 9.35 4.71 -27.91
CA ASN A 239 10.37 3.65 -28.00
C ASN A 239 11.55 3.85 -27.02
N LEU A 240 11.23 3.97 -25.73
CA LEU A 240 12.24 4.29 -24.72
C LEU A 240 13.16 3.07 -24.47
N ILE A 241 14.47 3.24 -24.63
CA ILE A 241 15.48 2.17 -24.52
C ILE A 241 15.73 1.78 -23.05
N GLY A 242 15.71 2.75 -22.14
CA GLY A 242 16.11 2.53 -20.74
C GLY A 242 14.98 2.64 -19.71
N ASN A 243 13.95 3.45 -19.99
CA ASN A 243 12.93 3.82 -19.01
C ASN A 243 11.53 3.40 -19.47
N PRO A 244 10.76 2.66 -18.66
CA PRO A 244 9.40 2.26 -19.04
C PRO A 244 8.37 3.40 -18.94
N PHE A 245 8.73 4.51 -18.30
CA PHE A 245 7.95 5.75 -18.27
C PHE A 245 8.85 6.94 -17.91
N LEU A 246 8.35 8.16 -18.12
CA LEU A 246 8.98 9.41 -17.68
C LEU A 246 8.12 10.12 -16.65
N TRP A 247 8.69 11.06 -15.91
CA TRP A 247 8.08 11.66 -14.74
C TRP A 247 8.39 13.16 -14.61
N ILE A 248 7.36 13.98 -14.35
CA ILE A 248 7.51 15.40 -14.01
C ILE A 248 6.69 15.72 -12.75
N SER A 249 7.38 16.09 -11.66
CA SER A 249 6.75 16.54 -10.41
C SER A 249 6.33 18.00 -10.45
N TYR A 250 5.24 18.33 -9.78
CA TYR A 250 4.69 19.68 -9.64
C TYR A 250 5.32 20.42 -8.46
N GLU A 251 5.30 21.75 -8.49
CA GLU A 251 5.65 22.56 -7.31
C GLU A 251 4.57 22.51 -6.21
N LYS A 252 3.29 22.48 -6.62
CA LYS A 252 2.13 22.34 -5.74
C LYS A 252 1.22 21.24 -6.26
N GLY A 253 0.62 20.47 -5.35
CA GLY A 253 -0.31 19.42 -5.70
C GLY A 253 -1.66 19.96 -6.18
N ILE A 254 -2.35 19.21 -7.02
CA ILE A 254 -3.74 19.46 -7.40
C ILE A 254 -4.60 18.40 -6.74
N GLY A 255 -5.54 18.80 -5.86
CA GLY A 255 -6.25 17.82 -5.03
C GLY A 255 -7.55 18.32 -4.45
N PHE A 256 -8.12 17.49 -3.57
CA PHE A 256 -9.33 17.77 -2.82
C PHE A 256 -9.33 16.98 -1.50
N LYS A 257 -10.17 17.41 -0.56
CA LYS A 257 -10.49 16.65 0.66
C LYS A 257 -11.99 16.30 0.68
N VAL A 258 -12.32 15.10 1.13
CA VAL A 258 -13.71 14.65 1.32
C VAL A 258 -13.83 14.04 2.71
N GLY A 259 -14.83 14.47 3.47
CA GLY A 259 -15.14 13.91 4.79
C GLY A 259 -16.35 12.99 4.76
N ASN A 260 -16.68 12.46 5.94
CA ASN A 260 -17.88 11.63 6.18
C ASN A 260 -17.91 10.41 5.25
N LEU A 261 -16.76 9.75 5.12
CA LEU A 261 -16.60 8.56 4.30
C LEU A 261 -16.84 7.31 5.15
N ASN A 262 -17.50 6.32 4.54
CA ASN A 262 -17.65 5.00 5.11
C ASN A 262 -16.38 4.19 4.91
N GLY A 263 -15.95 3.45 5.93
CA GLY A 263 -14.82 2.55 5.83
C GLY A 263 -14.81 1.41 6.84
N ILE A 264 -14.13 0.34 6.46
CA ILE A 264 -13.76 -0.77 7.33
C ILE A 264 -12.28 -0.61 7.67
N ILE A 265 -11.96 -0.73 8.96
CA ILE A 265 -10.62 -0.49 9.50
C ILE A 265 -10.18 -1.74 10.25
N PHE A 266 -9.08 -2.35 9.80
CA PHE A 266 -8.39 -3.41 10.55
C PHE A 266 -7.29 -2.76 11.36
N LYS A 267 -7.41 -2.79 12.70
CA LYS A 267 -6.41 -2.28 13.62
C LYS A 267 -5.71 -3.42 14.31
N PHE A 268 -4.41 -3.52 14.14
CA PHE A 268 -3.60 -4.59 14.71
C PHE A 268 -2.84 -4.11 15.94
N SER A 269 -2.70 -5.00 16.92
CA SER A 269 -1.66 -4.88 17.94
C SER A 269 -0.32 -5.19 17.29
N ASN A 270 0.62 -4.24 17.31
CA ASN A 270 1.93 -4.42 16.68
C ASN A 270 2.63 -5.67 17.25
N SER A 271 2.66 -5.81 18.58
CA SER A 271 3.33 -6.95 19.24
C SER A 271 2.66 -8.27 18.88
N ALA A 272 1.32 -8.35 18.91
CA ALA A 272 0.64 -9.60 18.59
C ALA A 272 0.79 -10.00 17.12
N LEU A 273 0.78 -9.02 16.22
CA LEU A 273 1.03 -9.26 14.80
C LEU A 273 2.49 -9.68 14.54
N GLU A 274 3.45 -9.06 15.21
CA GLU A 274 4.87 -9.44 15.11
C GLU A 274 5.08 -10.87 15.64
N ASP A 275 4.52 -11.21 16.80
CA ASP A 275 4.57 -12.57 17.35
C ASP A 275 3.95 -13.59 16.38
N TYR A 276 2.84 -13.23 15.73
CA TYR A 276 2.20 -14.09 14.73
C TYR A 276 3.10 -14.35 13.52
N ILE A 277 3.72 -13.30 12.98
CA ILE A 277 4.62 -13.45 11.84
C ILE A 277 5.87 -14.24 12.26
N LEU A 278 6.42 -13.97 13.45
CA LEU A 278 7.58 -14.68 13.99
C LEU A 278 7.30 -16.19 14.12
N ASP A 279 6.18 -16.56 14.72
CA ASP A 279 5.73 -17.96 14.81
C ASP A 279 5.58 -18.60 13.43
N LEU A 280 4.97 -17.88 12.48
CA LEU A 280 4.82 -18.37 11.11
C LEU A 280 6.17 -18.65 10.42
N ILE A 281 7.14 -17.74 10.52
CA ILE A 281 8.44 -17.90 9.84
C ILE A 281 9.31 -18.96 10.54
N GLN A 282 9.15 -19.17 11.84
CA GLN A 282 9.84 -20.22 12.58
C GLN A 282 9.27 -21.61 12.25
N ARG A 283 7.95 -21.72 12.05
CA ARG A 283 7.28 -22.99 11.76
C ARG A 283 7.22 -23.33 10.27
N ASN A 284 7.43 -22.37 9.37
CA ASN A 284 7.29 -22.56 7.93
C ASN A 284 8.50 -22.02 7.15
N HIS A 285 9.46 -22.90 6.88
CA HIS A 285 10.67 -22.58 6.13
C HIS A 285 10.38 -22.03 4.72
N ASP A 286 9.34 -22.50 4.02
CA ASP A 286 8.99 -22.01 2.69
C ASP A 286 8.53 -20.54 2.72
N ILE A 287 7.69 -20.17 3.70
CA ILE A 287 7.32 -18.77 3.93
C ILE A 287 8.56 -17.94 4.28
N ARG A 288 9.38 -18.43 5.21
CA ARG A 288 10.59 -17.72 5.67
C ARG A 288 11.56 -17.45 4.51
N ASP A 289 11.88 -18.47 3.74
CA ASP A 289 12.81 -18.37 2.59
C ASP A 289 12.27 -17.41 1.55
N TRP A 290 10.96 -17.45 1.32
CA TRP A 290 10.34 -16.57 0.35
C TRP A 290 10.30 -15.11 0.78
N LEU A 291 10.01 -14.84 2.05
CA LEU A 291 10.12 -13.50 2.63
C LEU A 291 11.54 -12.98 2.52
N CYS A 292 12.53 -13.83 2.83
CA CYS A 292 13.95 -13.50 2.69
C CYS A 292 14.32 -13.13 1.24
N ILE A 293 13.89 -13.93 0.25
CA ILE A 293 14.12 -13.63 -1.16
C ILE A 293 13.50 -12.28 -1.55
N LYS A 294 12.24 -12.04 -1.20
CA LYS A 294 11.55 -10.77 -1.51
C LYS A 294 12.24 -9.58 -0.83
N MET A 295 12.57 -9.72 0.44
CA MET A 295 13.21 -8.67 1.24
C MET A 295 14.59 -8.32 0.68
N SER A 296 15.46 -9.32 0.55
CA SER A 296 16.82 -9.15 0.04
C SER A 296 16.82 -8.60 -1.39
N THR A 297 15.86 -9.03 -2.22
CA THR A 297 15.72 -8.51 -3.58
C THR A 297 15.22 -7.07 -3.59
N TYR A 298 14.24 -6.72 -2.75
CA TYR A 298 13.63 -5.38 -2.77
C TYR A 298 14.51 -4.32 -2.10
N PHE A 299 15.10 -4.63 -0.95
CA PHE A 299 15.90 -3.67 -0.18
C PHE A 299 17.39 -3.74 -0.52
N GLY A 300 17.91 -4.90 -0.97
CA GLY A 300 19.34 -5.08 -1.17
C GLY A 300 20.11 -4.88 0.13
N LYS A 301 21.10 -3.98 0.14
CA LYS A 301 21.87 -3.61 1.34
C LYS A 301 21.28 -2.40 2.11
N ASN A 302 20.11 -1.92 1.72
CA ASN A 302 19.50 -0.73 2.32
C ASN A 302 18.69 -1.07 3.58
N ASN A 303 18.46 -0.08 4.43
CA ASN A 303 17.61 -0.21 5.61
C ASN A 303 16.14 -0.52 5.24
N LEU A 304 15.48 -1.29 6.11
CA LEU A 304 14.05 -1.64 6.04
C LEU A 304 13.14 -0.46 6.42
N LYS A 305 13.24 0.62 5.65
CA LYS A 305 12.31 1.74 5.72
C LYS A 305 11.67 1.95 4.37
N LEU A 306 10.35 1.91 4.34
CA LEU A 306 9.56 2.36 3.19
C LEU A 306 9.15 3.82 3.42
N ARG A 307 8.97 4.55 2.33
CA ARG A 307 8.34 5.87 2.37
C ARG A 307 7.00 5.74 1.67
N LYS A 308 5.92 6.13 2.35
CA LYS A 308 4.59 6.17 1.71
C LYS A 308 4.69 7.07 0.49
N PHE A 309 4.10 6.63 -0.61
CA PHE A 309 4.00 7.42 -1.84
C PHE A 309 5.33 7.84 -2.47
N SER A 310 6.46 7.26 -2.04
CA SER A 310 7.73 7.56 -2.69
C SER A 310 7.83 6.77 -3.99
N SER A 311 7.96 7.49 -5.10
CA SER A 311 8.45 6.94 -6.36
C SER A 311 9.96 6.68 -6.23
N ASN A 312 10.32 5.65 -5.47
CA ASN A 312 11.71 5.24 -5.37
C ASN A 312 12.01 4.29 -6.54
N GLN A 313 13.26 4.28 -7.03
CA GLN A 313 13.68 3.34 -8.06
C GLN A 313 13.76 1.90 -7.54
N ARG A 314 13.23 1.59 -6.34
CA ARG A 314 13.49 0.32 -5.68
C ARG A 314 12.90 -0.86 -6.42
N GLY A 315 11.68 -0.76 -6.96
CA GLY A 315 11.12 -1.79 -7.84
C GLY A 315 12.04 -2.09 -9.04
N PHE A 316 12.66 -1.07 -9.64
CA PHE A 316 13.62 -1.24 -10.73
C PHE A 316 14.95 -1.85 -10.26
N ASP A 317 15.47 -1.38 -9.13
CA ASP A 317 16.68 -1.92 -8.54
C ASP A 317 16.49 -3.39 -8.14
N ALA A 318 15.30 -3.71 -7.60
CA ALA A 318 14.88 -5.05 -7.24
C ALA A 318 14.82 -5.95 -8.47
N MET A 319 14.22 -5.46 -9.57
CA MET A 319 14.21 -6.15 -10.85
C MET A 319 15.63 -6.38 -11.39
N SER A 320 16.52 -5.40 -11.26
CA SER A 320 17.91 -5.51 -11.69
C SER A 320 18.70 -6.51 -10.85
N ARG A 321 18.47 -6.55 -9.52
CA ARG A 321 19.04 -7.57 -8.63
C ARG A 321 18.51 -8.96 -8.97
N LEU A 322 17.19 -9.10 -9.12
CA LEU A 322 16.56 -10.36 -9.50
C LEU A 322 17.08 -10.88 -10.84
N LYS A 323 17.28 -10.00 -11.82
CA LYS A 323 17.91 -10.33 -13.10
C LYS A 323 19.29 -10.96 -12.92
N LYS A 324 20.16 -10.39 -12.07
CA LYS A 324 21.47 -10.98 -11.75
C LYS A 324 21.31 -12.34 -11.07
N ALA A 325 20.31 -12.45 -10.19
CA ALA A 325 19.95 -13.69 -9.49
C ALA A 325 19.55 -14.85 -10.40
N LEU A 326 19.09 -14.59 -11.63
CA LEU A 326 18.65 -15.65 -12.54
C LEU A 326 19.83 -16.54 -12.98
N LYS A 327 21.09 -16.04 -12.92
CA LYS A 327 22.30 -16.81 -13.22
C LYS A 327 22.98 -17.41 -11.99
N GLU A 328 23.00 -16.68 -10.88
CA GLU A 328 23.75 -17.05 -9.67
C GLU A 328 23.10 -18.20 -8.87
N ASP A 329 23.92 -19.05 -8.24
CA ASP A 329 23.47 -20.12 -7.35
C ASP A 329 23.04 -19.60 -5.96
N LYS A 330 22.30 -20.45 -5.23
CA LYS A 330 21.56 -20.19 -3.98
C LYS A 330 22.24 -19.25 -2.96
N SER A 331 23.55 -19.19 -2.86
CA SER A 331 24.27 -18.68 -1.68
C SER A 331 24.24 -17.16 -1.47
N SER A 332 23.91 -16.33 -2.47
CA SER A 332 24.04 -14.86 -2.33
C SER A 332 22.86 -14.14 -1.65
N TYR A 333 21.66 -14.75 -1.55
CA TYR A 333 20.46 -14.09 -1.01
C TYR A 333 20.17 -14.36 0.48
N TYR A 334 20.68 -15.46 1.03
CA TYR A 334 20.36 -15.92 2.39
C TYR A 334 21.25 -15.35 3.49
N THR A 335 22.32 -14.62 3.14
CA THR A 335 23.36 -14.26 4.12
C THR A 335 22.97 -13.15 5.09
N ASN A 336 21.80 -12.50 4.96
CA ASN A 336 21.42 -11.33 5.75
C ASN A 336 19.94 -11.27 6.22
N CYS A 337 19.21 -12.38 6.28
CA CYS A 337 17.80 -12.36 6.70
C CYS A 337 17.65 -12.63 8.19
N LYS A 338 17.72 -11.58 9.00
CA LYS A 338 17.44 -11.62 10.44
C LYS A 338 15.94 -11.78 10.68
N ASP A 339 15.57 -12.50 11.73
CA ASP A 339 14.16 -12.77 12.01
C ASP A 339 13.39 -11.49 12.35
N ASP A 340 13.95 -10.54 13.11
CA ASP A 340 13.31 -9.24 13.39
C ASP A 340 12.98 -8.46 12.09
N ASP A 341 13.92 -8.45 11.16
CA ASP A 341 13.81 -7.80 9.86
C ASP A 341 12.72 -8.48 9.00
N LEU A 342 12.69 -9.82 9.00
CA LEU A 342 11.65 -10.61 8.32
C LEU A 342 10.28 -10.43 8.95
N THR A 343 10.22 -10.29 10.28
CA THR A 343 8.98 -10.09 11.03
C THR A 343 8.36 -8.75 10.67
N LEU A 344 9.13 -7.66 10.74
CA LEU A 344 8.68 -6.32 10.34
C LEU A 344 8.26 -6.25 8.86
N PHE A 345 9.00 -6.93 7.99
CA PHE A 345 8.67 -6.96 6.57
C PHE A 345 7.44 -7.85 6.28
N GLY A 346 7.34 -8.99 6.96
CA GLY A 346 6.23 -9.94 6.84
C GLY A 346 4.91 -9.36 7.35
N SER A 347 4.92 -8.60 8.45
CA SER A 347 3.74 -7.91 8.95
C SER A 347 3.23 -6.86 7.97
N PHE A 348 4.14 -6.13 7.32
CA PHE A 348 3.80 -5.19 6.25
C PHE A 348 3.22 -5.91 5.03
N LEU A 349 3.88 -6.97 4.56
CA LEU A 349 3.41 -7.78 3.42
C LEU A 349 2.00 -8.33 3.66
N LEU A 350 1.73 -8.81 4.88
CA LEU A 350 0.42 -9.33 5.26
C LEU A 350 -0.63 -8.22 5.21
N THR A 351 -0.39 -7.08 5.86
CA THR A 351 -1.35 -5.96 5.89
C THR A 351 -1.61 -5.37 4.49
N HIS A 352 -0.58 -5.28 3.65
CA HIS A 352 -0.72 -4.83 2.27
C HIS A 352 -1.48 -5.82 1.40
N SER A 353 -1.21 -7.12 1.54
CA SER A 353 -1.95 -8.16 0.83
C SER A 353 -3.40 -8.26 1.28
N LEU A 354 -3.67 -8.04 2.58
CA LEU A 354 -5.02 -7.97 3.13
C LEU A 354 -5.79 -6.78 2.53
N ALA A 355 -5.15 -5.62 2.39
CA ALA A 355 -5.78 -4.45 1.77
C ALA A 355 -6.23 -4.74 0.33
N HIS A 356 -5.36 -5.40 -0.45
CA HIS A 356 -5.67 -5.82 -1.81
C HIS A 356 -6.82 -6.83 -1.82
N PHE A 357 -6.72 -7.89 -1.04
CA PHE A 357 -7.74 -8.92 -0.89
C PHE A 357 -9.12 -8.34 -0.54
N MET A 358 -9.18 -7.39 0.39
CA MET A 358 -10.45 -6.75 0.75
C MET A 358 -11.07 -6.03 -0.44
N ILE A 359 -10.28 -5.35 -1.27
CA ILE A 359 -10.81 -4.64 -2.43
C ILE A 359 -11.15 -5.61 -3.58
N THR A 360 -10.20 -6.44 -3.98
CA THR A 360 -10.32 -7.28 -5.20
C THR A 360 -11.15 -8.53 -5.01
N ASN A 361 -11.25 -9.05 -3.79
CA ASN A 361 -11.94 -10.32 -3.54
C ASN A 361 -13.22 -10.15 -2.73
N ILE A 362 -13.28 -9.19 -1.80
CA ILE A 362 -14.45 -9.03 -0.93
C ILE A 362 -15.38 -7.93 -1.44
N VAL A 363 -14.84 -6.74 -1.70
CA VAL A 363 -15.65 -5.60 -2.10
C VAL A 363 -16.16 -5.72 -3.54
N GLU A 364 -15.34 -6.24 -4.46
CA GLU A 364 -15.76 -6.52 -5.85
C GLU A 364 -17.02 -7.39 -5.96
N MET A 365 -17.30 -8.23 -4.95
CA MET A 365 -18.49 -9.07 -4.91
C MET A 365 -19.79 -8.26 -4.91
N PHE A 366 -19.79 -7.10 -4.24
CA PHE A 366 -20.99 -6.26 -4.14
C PHE A 366 -21.29 -5.54 -5.45
N ARG A 367 -20.26 -5.24 -6.24
CA ARG A 367 -20.43 -4.68 -7.58
C ARG A 367 -19.19 -4.90 -8.45
N PRO A 368 -19.21 -5.91 -9.33
CA PRO A 368 -18.19 -6.08 -10.35
C PRO A 368 -18.15 -4.80 -11.20
N SER A 369 -16.97 -4.20 -11.40
CA SER A 369 -16.68 -2.94 -12.13
C SER A 369 -16.49 -1.62 -11.34
N ILE A 370 -16.50 -1.63 -10.00
CA ILE A 370 -16.37 -0.40 -9.17
C ILE A 370 -15.03 -0.24 -8.42
N LEU A 371 -13.97 -0.93 -8.82
CA LEU A 371 -12.63 -0.79 -8.21
C LEU A 371 -12.14 0.67 -8.01
N ASN A 372 -12.56 1.60 -8.87
CA ASN A 372 -12.16 3.00 -8.78
C ASN A 372 -12.82 3.79 -7.65
N ASP A 373 -13.93 3.30 -7.09
CA ASP A 373 -14.65 4.01 -6.03
C ASP A 373 -14.21 3.56 -4.64
N PHE A 374 -13.39 2.52 -4.54
CA PHE A 374 -12.78 2.08 -3.30
C PHE A 374 -11.30 2.42 -3.28
N ILE A 375 -10.80 2.77 -2.11
CA ILE A 375 -9.39 3.01 -1.87
C ILE A 375 -8.98 2.28 -0.60
N TYR A 376 -7.68 2.07 -0.45
CA TYR A 376 -7.11 1.69 0.83
C TYR A 376 -6.02 2.66 1.28
N TYR A 377 -5.76 2.64 2.58
CA TYR A 377 -4.62 3.32 3.20
C TYR A 377 -4.04 2.41 4.28
N ILE A 378 -2.71 2.42 4.44
CA ILE A 378 -2.03 1.59 5.43
C ILE A 378 -1.20 2.48 6.33
N GLU A 379 -1.34 2.28 7.64
CA GLU A 379 -0.39 2.72 8.66
C GLU A 379 0.44 1.51 9.08
N HIS A 380 1.76 1.66 9.12
CA HIS A 380 2.65 0.57 9.52
C HIS A 380 4.01 1.10 10.01
N PRO A 381 4.64 0.47 11.02
CA PRO A 381 5.98 0.84 11.51
C PRO A 381 7.08 0.91 10.45
N ILE A 382 6.97 0.10 9.38
CA ILE A 382 7.90 0.15 8.23
C ILE A 382 7.93 1.52 7.53
N PHE A 383 6.86 2.32 7.66
CA PHE A 383 6.77 3.70 7.18
C PHE A 383 7.17 4.73 8.23
N GLY A 384 7.45 4.31 9.46
CA GLY A 384 7.64 5.19 10.62
C GLY A 384 6.34 5.59 11.32
N ASP A 385 5.23 4.87 11.10
CA ASP A 385 4.01 5.05 11.88
C ASP A 385 4.12 4.33 13.23
N SER A 386 3.36 4.78 14.23
CA SER A 386 3.28 4.13 15.55
C SER A 386 2.26 2.99 15.58
N SER A 387 1.33 2.96 14.62
CA SER A 387 0.24 1.99 14.52
C SER A 387 0.39 1.09 13.30
N THR A 388 -0.22 -0.09 13.38
CA THR A 388 -0.48 -0.95 12.22
C THR A 388 -1.98 -0.97 11.94
N SER A 389 -2.41 -0.41 10.82
CA SER A 389 -3.82 -0.33 10.46
C SER A 389 -4.04 -0.36 8.95
N VAL A 390 -5.09 -1.05 8.51
CA VAL A 390 -5.53 -1.09 7.12
C VAL A 390 -6.92 -0.47 7.04
N TYR A 391 -7.03 0.62 6.29
CA TYR A 391 -8.29 1.31 6.03
C TYR A 391 -8.76 0.93 4.63
N VAL A 392 -9.99 0.46 4.49
CA VAL A 392 -10.69 0.27 3.21
C VAL A 392 -11.87 1.23 3.19
N VAL A 393 -11.93 2.11 2.20
CA VAL A 393 -12.80 3.30 2.24
C VAL A 393 -13.54 3.48 0.92
N GLU A 394 -14.83 3.83 1.02
CA GLU A 394 -15.63 4.34 -0.10
C GLU A 394 -15.22 5.78 -0.39
N SER A 395 -14.72 6.06 -1.59
CA SER A 395 -14.14 7.36 -1.95
C SER A 395 -15.17 8.48 -2.24
N ILE A 396 -16.41 8.31 -1.76
CA ILE A 396 -17.53 9.23 -1.96
C ILE A 396 -18.15 9.61 -0.61
N SER A 397 -18.44 10.90 -0.41
CA SER A 397 -19.11 11.44 0.78
C SER A 397 -20.43 10.71 1.06
N GLY A 398 -20.62 10.24 2.29
CA GLY A 398 -21.78 9.44 2.71
C GLY A 398 -21.73 7.97 2.26
N GLY A 399 -20.83 7.63 1.33
CA GLY A 399 -20.66 6.30 0.79
C GLY A 399 -21.78 5.83 -0.13
N PHE A 400 -21.57 4.68 -0.77
CA PHE A 400 -22.62 3.93 -1.46
C PHE A 400 -23.37 2.98 -0.54
N GLY A 401 -22.80 2.69 0.64
CA GLY A 401 -23.36 1.77 1.63
C GLY A 401 -22.90 0.33 1.47
N TYR A 402 -21.98 0.02 0.55
CA TYR A 402 -21.42 -1.32 0.39
C TYR A 402 -20.60 -1.74 1.62
N LEU A 403 -19.73 -0.86 2.12
CA LEU A 403 -18.94 -1.14 3.33
C LEU A 403 -19.81 -1.15 4.60
N ARG A 404 -20.92 -0.42 4.61
CA ARG A 404 -21.92 -0.51 5.69
C ARG A 404 -22.59 -1.88 5.68
N ALA A 405 -23.03 -2.34 4.50
CA ALA A 405 -23.64 -3.66 4.33
C ALA A 405 -22.64 -4.78 4.69
N LEU A 406 -21.39 -4.68 4.22
CA LEU A 406 -20.34 -5.61 4.59
C LEU A 406 -20.10 -5.63 6.11
N GLY A 407 -19.99 -4.45 6.75
CA GLY A 407 -19.86 -4.37 8.21
C GLY A 407 -21.03 -5.00 8.96
N GLN A 408 -22.26 -4.89 8.43
CA GLN A 408 -23.43 -5.57 8.97
C GLN A 408 -23.33 -7.10 8.80
N MET A 409 -23.00 -7.57 7.60
CA MET A 409 -22.80 -9.01 7.32
C MET A 409 -21.72 -9.63 8.20
N MET A 410 -20.62 -8.92 8.45
CA MET A 410 -19.56 -9.35 9.36
C MET A 410 -20.10 -9.51 10.79
N ASN A 411 -20.81 -8.49 11.27
CA ASN A 411 -21.39 -8.47 12.62
C ASN A 411 -22.46 -9.56 12.83
N GLU A 412 -23.24 -9.87 11.78
CA GLU A 412 -24.30 -10.89 11.81
C GLU A 412 -23.79 -12.31 11.49
N LYS A 413 -22.49 -12.47 11.18
CA LYS A 413 -21.88 -13.72 10.71
C LYS A 413 -22.64 -14.32 9.52
N ASP A 414 -22.89 -13.49 8.52
CA ASP A 414 -23.65 -13.85 7.35
C ASP A 414 -23.10 -15.11 6.65
N LYS A 415 -23.99 -16.06 6.35
CA LYS A 415 -23.62 -17.37 5.79
C LYS A 415 -23.13 -17.28 4.35
N ASP A 416 -23.65 -16.34 3.57
CA ASP A 416 -23.26 -16.20 2.17
C ASP A 416 -21.90 -15.55 2.06
N LEU A 417 -21.61 -14.57 2.93
CA LEU A 417 -20.26 -14.06 3.10
C LEU A 417 -19.31 -15.23 3.36
N ILE A 418 -19.52 -16.03 4.43
CA ILE A 418 -18.67 -17.18 4.80
C ILE A 418 -18.39 -18.12 3.61
N LYS A 419 -19.43 -18.56 2.88
CA LYS A 419 -19.28 -19.46 1.72
C LYS A 419 -18.34 -18.89 0.66
N ILE A 420 -18.39 -17.59 0.44
CA ILE A 420 -17.58 -16.93 -0.58
C ILE A 420 -16.11 -16.96 -0.17
N LEU A 421 -15.80 -16.84 1.12
CA LEU A 421 -14.42 -16.94 1.59
C LEU A 421 -13.89 -18.34 1.55
N ASP A 422 -14.71 -19.32 1.89
CA ASP A 422 -14.36 -20.73 1.71
C ASP A 422 -14.03 -21.01 0.24
N SER A 423 -14.80 -20.42 -0.69
CA SER A 423 -14.55 -20.53 -2.14
C SER A 423 -13.23 -19.86 -2.55
N ILE A 424 -12.92 -18.67 -2.02
CA ILE A 424 -11.65 -17.98 -2.30
C ILE A 424 -10.45 -18.75 -1.72
N LEU A 425 -10.58 -19.30 -0.51
CA LEU A 425 -9.57 -20.15 0.10
C LEU A 425 -9.35 -21.43 -0.71
N GLN A 426 -10.43 -22.07 -1.17
CA GLN A 426 -10.35 -23.24 -2.03
C GLN A 426 -9.60 -22.92 -3.34
N PHE A 427 -9.92 -21.79 -3.97
CA PHE A 427 -9.21 -21.33 -5.16
C PHE A 427 -7.71 -21.18 -4.90
N TYR A 428 -7.32 -20.48 -3.83
CA TYR A 428 -5.90 -20.29 -3.54
C TYR A 428 -5.17 -21.58 -3.13
N ASN A 429 -5.81 -22.47 -2.39
CA ASN A 429 -5.17 -23.69 -1.89
C ASN A 429 -5.07 -24.78 -2.96
N ASN A 430 -6.08 -24.91 -3.83
CA ASN A 430 -6.19 -26.04 -4.76
C ASN A 430 -6.06 -25.58 -6.21
N ASP A 431 -6.99 -24.75 -6.69
CA ASP A 431 -7.11 -24.43 -8.13
C ASP A 431 -5.91 -23.64 -8.64
N HIS A 432 -5.44 -22.67 -7.85
CA HIS A 432 -4.23 -21.91 -8.16
C HIS A 432 -2.99 -22.81 -8.21
N LYS A 433 -2.84 -23.75 -7.28
CA LYS A 433 -1.71 -24.70 -7.29
C LYS A 433 -1.75 -25.57 -8.53
N LYS A 434 -2.93 -26.08 -8.89
CA LYS A 434 -3.15 -26.86 -10.11
C LYS A 434 -2.80 -26.05 -11.36
N TYR A 435 -3.31 -24.83 -11.47
CA TYR A 435 -3.01 -23.93 -12.60
C TYR A 435 -1.51 -23.67 -12.76
N VAL A 436 -0.80 -23.41 -11.67
CA VAL A 436 0.65 -23.22 -11.62
C VAL A 436 1.37 -24.48 -12.11
N HIS A 437 0.95 -25.65 -11.65
CA HIS A 437 1.52 -26.93 -12.06
C HIS A 437 1.30 -27.22 -13.55
N ASP A 438 0.09 -26.98 -14.06
CA ASP A 438 -0.26 -27.21 -15.46
C ASP A 438 0.51 -26.27 -16.40
N LYS A 439 0.69 -25.00 -16.01
CA LYS A 439 1.51 -24.04 -16.77
C LYS A 439 2.99 -24.43 -16.81
N LEU A 440 3.53 -25.03 -15.75
CA LEU A 440 4.90 -25.55 -15.75
C LEU A 440 5.09 -26.76 -16.64
N SER A 441 4.18 -27.74 -16.53
CA SER A 441 4.29 -28.99 -17.27
C SER A 441 4.20 -28.75 -18.78
N GLY A 442 3.37 -27.79 -19.20
CA GLY A 442 3.24 -27.34 -20.58
C GLY A 442 4.33 -26.37 -21.08
N LEU A 443 5.16 -25.79 -20.19
CA LEU A 443 6.07 -24.70 -20.53
C LEU A 443 7.01 -25.04 -21.70
N SER A 444 7.66 -26.21 -21.65
CA SER A 444 8.61 -26.62 -22.68
C SER A 444 7.96 -26.71 -24.06
N ASN A 445 6.75 -27.26 -24.13
CA ASN A 445 6.00 -27.39 -25.39
C ASN A 445 5.55 -26.01 -25.91
N ASN A 446 5.05 -25.16 -25.02
CA ASN A 446 4.60 -23.81 -25.37
C ASN A 446 5.76 -22.95 -25.89
N ILE A 447 6.91 -22.95 -25.20
CA ILE A 447 8.07 -22.14 -25.58
C ILE A 447 8.71 -22.65 -26.87
N LYS A 448 8.72 -23.98 -27.10
CA LYS A 448 9.20 -24.56 -28.36
C LYS A 448 8.36 -24.17 -29.57
N SER A 449 7.09 -23.76 -29.40
CA SER A 449 6.26 -23.29 -30.52
C SER A 449 6.80 -22.03 -31.20
N PHE A 450 7.66 -21.26 -30.52
CA PHE A 450 8.32 -20.08 -31.07
C PHE A 450 9.60 -20.39 -31.86
N SER A 451 9.96 -21.68 -31.99
CA SER A 451 11.12 -22.11 -32.79
C SER A 451 10.96 -21.68 -34.24
N GLY A 452 12.00 -21.05 -34.80
CA GLY A 452 11.98 -20.52 -36.17
C GLY A 452 11.45 -19.08 -36.29
N LEU A 453 10.82 -18.53 -35.23
CA LEU A 453 10.53 -17.09 -35.10
C LEU A 453 11.54 -16.38 -34.21
N LEU A 454 12.08 -17.10 -33.23
CA LEU A 454 13.16 -16.67 -32.34
C LEU A 454 14.33 -17.65 -32.44
N SER A 455 15.51 -17.21 -32.02
CA SER A 455 16.68 -18.09 -31.96
C SER A 455 16.51 -19.17 -30.90
N ASN A 456 17.09 -20.35 -31.17
CA ASN A 456 17.09 -21.46 -30.21
C ASN A 456 17.81 -21.10 -28.90
N ASN A 457 18.73 -20.13 -28.92
CA ASN A 457 19.41 -19.65 -27.72
C ASN A 457 18.42 -18.97 -26.76
N ILE A 458 17.51 -18.13 -27.27
CA ILE A 458 16.47 -17.48 -26.46
C ILE A 458 15.55 -18.54 -25.83
N ILE A 459 15.12 -19.52 -26.63
CA ILE A 459 14.24 -20.61 -26.19
C ILE A 459 14.91 -21.45 -25.10
N ASN A 460 16.17 -21.84 -25.30
CA ASN A 460 16.93 -22.64 -24.35
C ASN A 460 17.18 -21.90 -23.04
N ASP A 461 17.55 -20.61 -23.10
CA ASP A 461 17.74 -19.77 -21.90
C ASP A 461 16.47 -19.70 -21.05
N VAL A 462 15.29 -19.55 -21.68
CA VAL A 462 14.00 -19.55 -20.95
C VAL A 462 13.80 -20.88 -20.23
N ILE A 463 13.95 -22.00 -20.93
CA ILE A 463 13.75 -23.33 -20.36
C ILE A 463 14.74 -23.58 -19.22
N GLU A 464 16.01 -23.20 -19.39
CA GLU A 464 17.04 -23.32 -18.36
C GLU A 464 16.71 -22.50 -17.12
N ILE A 465 16.34 -21.22 -17.28
CA ILE A 465 15.99 -20.33 -16.17
C ILE A 465 14.86 -20.93 -15.33
N PHE A 466 13.79 -21.40 -15.97
CA PHE A 466 12.64 -21.96 -15.25
C PHE A 466 12.95 -23.33 -14.62
N ASN A 467 13.70 -24.19 -15.30
CA ASN A 467 14.13 -25.47 -14.74
C ASN A 467 15.06 -25.28 -13.54
N LYS A 468 16.06 -24.39 -13.66
CA LYS A 468 16.96 -24.03 -12.57
C LYS A 468 16.18 -23.45 -11.40
N TRP A 469 15.24 -22.54 -11.67
CA TRP A 469 14.40 -21.95 -10.61
C TRP A 469 13.59 -23.00 -9.84
N ARG A 470 12.94 -23.92 -10.57
CA ARG A 470 12.13 -24.99 -9.99
C ARG A 470 12.93 -25.91 -9.07
N ILE A 471 14.15 -26.28 -9.49
CA ILE A 471 15.04 -27.15 -8.71
C ILE A 471 15.61 -26.41 -7.49
N THR A 472 15.89 -25.12 -7.63
CA THR A 472 16.67 -24.38 -6.64
C THR A 472 15.84 -23.56 -5.66
N ARG A 473 14.59 -23.18 -5.95
CA ARG A 473 13.87 -22.19 -5.11
C ARG A 473 12.51 -22.66 -4.60
N SER A 474 11.63 -23.13 -5.47
CA SER A 474 10.32 -23.67 -5.08
C SER A 474 9.65 -24.34 -6.28
N SER A 475 8.84 -25.38 -6.04
CA SER A 475 8.01 -26.02 -7.07
C SER A 475 6.73 -25.25 -7.40
N GLU A 476 6.32 -24.29 -6.56
CA GLU A 476 5.03 -23.58 -6.67
C GLU A 476 5.14 -22.09 -7.06
N ILE A 477 6.36 -21.57 -7.25
CA ILE A 477 6.62 -20.15 -7.57
C ILE A 477 7.64 -20.04 -8.71
N PHE A 478 7.43 -19.07 -9.59
CA PHE A 478 8.24 -18.81 -10.79
C PHE A 478 9.15 -17.62 -10.65
N PRO A 479 10.23 -17.50 -11.43
CA PRO A 479 10.91 -16.23 -11.59
C PRO A 479 9.92 -15.20 -12.14
N LEU A 480 10.02 -13.96 -11.65
CA LEU A 480 9.17 -12.89 -12.15
C LEU A 480 9.39 -12.70 -13.65
N HIS A 481 8.36 -12.90 -14.47
CA HIS A 481 8.44 -12.85 -15.93
C HIS A 481 9.06 -11.54 -16.46
N LEU A 482 8.83 -10.41 -15.79
CA LEU A 482 9.47 -9.12 -16.13
C LEU A 482 11.00 -9.15 -15.94
N ALA A 483 11.50 -9.87 -14.94
CA ALA A 483 12.94 -10.05 -14.74
C ALA A 483 13.54 -10.92 -15.85
N VAL A 484 12.83 -11.98 -16.24
CA VAL A 484 13.20 -12.86 -17.36
C VAL A 484 13.21 -12.08 -18.67
N ARG A 485 12.17 -11.30 -18.96
CA ARG A 485 12.11 -10.39 -20.11
C ARG A 485 13.32 -9.47 -20.15
N ASN A 486 13.61 -8.79 -19.05
CA ASN A 486 14.72 -7.84 -18.98
C ASN A 486 16.09 -8.52 -19.12
N TYR A 487 16.23 -9.75 -18.62
CA TYR A 487 17.42 -10.58 -18.84
C TYR A 487 17.59 -10.87 -20.33
N LEU A 488 16.57 -11.45 -20.98
CA LEU A 488 16.64 -11.86 -22.38
C LEU A 488 16.84 -10.67 -23.32
N ALA A 489 16.15 -9.55 -23.09
CA ALA A 489 16.29 -8.33 -23.88
C ALA A 489 17.72 -7.76 -23.87
N ILE A 490 18.46 -7.94 -22.76
CA ILE A 490 19.84 -7.49 -22.64
C ILE A 490 20.79 -8.51 -23.29
N THR A 491 20.59 -9.80 -23.01
CA THR A 491 21.49 -10.87 -23.47
C THR A 491 21.37 -11.11 -24.98
N HIS A 492 20.14 -11.08 -25.50
CA HIS A 492 19.81 -11.43 -26.89
C HIS A 492 19.25 -10.23 -27.66
N GLY A 493 19.51 -9.00 -27.19
CA GLY A 493 18.90 -7.79 -27.75
C GLY A 493 19.17 -7.59 -29.25
N SER A 494 20.36 -7.96 -29.73
CA SER A 494 20.69 -7.89 -31.17
C SER A 494 19.83 -8.80 -32.04
N GLU A 495 19.33 -9.90 -31.48
CA GLU A 495 18.48 -10.88 -32.16
C GLU A 495 17.00 -10.52 -32.01
N ILE A 496 16.59 -10.08 -30.82
CA ILE A 496 15.20 -9.70 -30.53
C ILE A 496 14.79 -8.43 -31.28
N TYR A 497 15.73 -7.48 -31.42
CA TYR A 497 15.47 -6.17 -32.02
C TYR A 497 16.00 -6.06 -33.46
N SER A 498 16.33 -7.20 -34.11
CA SER A 498 16.78 -7.22 -35.51
C SER A 498 15.69 -6.76 -36.47
N ASP A 499 14.45 -7.17 -36.24
CA ASP A 499 13.29 -6.83 -37.05
C ASP A 499 11.98 -6.92 -36.25
N GLU A 500 10.89 -6.43 -36.83
CA GLU A 500 9.59 -6.33 -36.18
C GLU A 500 8.96 -7.70 -35.84
N LYS A 501 9.20 -8.73 -36.66
CA LYS A 501 8.61 -10.06 -36.48
C LYS A 501 9.23 -10.75 -35.27
N ALA A 502 10.56 -10.73 -35.14
CA ALA A 502 11.26 -11.26 -33.99
C ALA A 502 10.82 -10.57 -32.69
N ARG A 503 10.62 -9.24 -32.73
CA ARG A 503 10.16 -8.46 -31.57
C ARG A 503 8.74 -8.82 -31.14
N LEU A 504 7.82 -9.02 -32.08
CA LEU A 504 6.45 -9.46 -31.79
C LEU A 504 6.46 -10.87 -31.19
N ALA A 505 7.18 -11.80 -31.82
CA ALA A 505 7.33 -13.16 -31.31
C ALA A 505 7.95 -13.19 -29.90
N PHE A 506 8.92 -12.31 -29.61
CA PHE A 506 9.47 -12.17 -28.25
C PHE A 506 8.42 -11.67 -27.25
N THR A 507 7.58 -10.71 -27.65
CA THR A 507 6.50 -10.20 -26.79
C THR A 507 5.47 -11.28 -26.48
N ASP A 508 5.11 -12.07 -27.49
CA ASP A 508 4.19 -13.21 -27.35
C ASP A 508 4.81 -14.30 -26.46
N LEU A 509 6.09 -14.64 -26.66
CA LEU A 509 6.81 -15.59 -25.80
C LEU A 509 6.79 -15.16 -24.32
N ILE A 510 7.03 -13.87 -24.03
CA ILE A 510 7.01 -13.37 -22.65
C ILE A 510 5.60 -13.48 -22.04
N SER A 511 4.55 -13.31 -22.86
CA SER A 511 3.16 -13.40 -22.43
C SER A 511 2.73 -14.83 -22.10
N GLU A 512 3.38 -15.84 -22.70
CA GLU A 512 3.17 -17.27 -22.40
C GLU A 512 3.91 -17.74 -21.13
N LEU A 513 4.79 -16.91 -20.55
CA LEU A 513 5.52 -17.29 -19.35
C LEU A 513 4.60 -17.37 -18.11
N PRO A 514 4.81 -18.36 -17.22
CA PRO A 514 4.08 -18.47 -15.96
C PRO A 514 4.27 -17.23 -15.07
N LEU A 515 3.19 -16.76 -14.43
CA LEU A 515 3.14 -15.44 -13.77
C LEU A 515 3.17 -15.48 -12.23
N CYS A 516 3.09 -16.66 -11.59
CA CYS A 516 3.01 -16.75 -10.12
C CYS A 516 4.34 -16.43 -9.41
N TRP A 517 4.50 -15.20 -8.93
CA TRP A 517 5.57 -14.73 -8.02
C TRP A 517 5.06 -14.61 -6.57
N ASP A 518 4.11 -15.45 -6.14
CA ASP A 518 3.45 -15.32 -4.83
C ASP A 518 2.94 -13.89 -4.57
N GLY A 519 2.26 -13.30 -5.54
CA GLY A 519 1.98 -11.86 -5.53
C GLY A 519 1.79 -11.28 -6.91
N CYS A 520 1.18 -12.04 -7.81
CA CYS A 520 0.81 -11.55 -9.14
C CYS A 520 -0.66 -11.13 -9.17
N ASN A 521 -1.09 -10.54 -10.28
CA ASN A 521 -2.44 -10.00 -10.45
C ASN A 521 -3.52 -11.10 -10.48
N MET A 522 -3.16 -12.36 -10.78
CA MET A 522 -4.05 -13.51 -10.61
C MET A 522 -4.27 -13.92 -9.13
N CYS A 523 -3.47 -13.37 -8.22
CA CYS A 523 -3.48 -13.73 -6.80
C CYS A 523 -3.99 -12.58 -5.93
N VAL A 524 -3.08 -11.65 -5.62
CA VAL A 524 -3.28 -10.54 -4.68
C VAL A 524 -2.76 -9.22 -5.27
N GLY A 525 -2.25 -9.22 -6.51
CA GLY A 525 -1.79 -8.02 -7.21
C GLY A 525 -2.96 -7.19 -7.73
N MET A 526 -2.78 -5.87 -7.78
CA MET A 526 -3.79 -4.94 -8.29
C MET A 526 -3.26 -4.19 -9.51
N ASP A 527 -4.03 -4.18 -10.60
CA ASP A 527 -3.69 -3.43 -11.80
C ASP A 527 -3.75 -1.91 -11.58
N MET A 528 -4.69 -1.45 -10.76
CA MET A 528 -4.91 -0.04 -10.44
C MET A 528 -5.22 0.13 -8.95
N GLY A 529 -4.97 1.32 -8.42
CA GLY A 529 -5.38 1.65 -7.04
C GLY A 529 -4.35 1.31 -5.95
N CYS A 530 -3.35 0.48 -6.22
CA CYS A 530 -2.26 0.22 -5.27
C CYS A 530 -1.48 1.51 -4.91
N MET A 531 -1.02 1.61 -3.67
CA MET A 531 -0.16 2.72 -3.22
C MET A 531 1.30 2.58 -3.70
N PHE A 532 1.65 1.44 -4.30
CA PHE A 532 2.95 1.16 -4.89
C PHE A 532 2.84 0.94 -6.40
N GLY A 533 3.93 1.28 -7.11
CA GLY A 533 4.01 1.06 -8.55
C GLY A 533 3.97 -0.44 -8.91
N PRO A 534 3.60 -0.77 -10.16
CA PRO A 534 3.51 -2.17 -10.61
C PRO A 534 4.85 -2.93 -10.55
N TYR A 535 5.99 -2.23 -10.52
CA TYR A 535 7.31 -2.85 -10.36
C TYR A 535 7.68 -3.14 -8.90
N ASP A 536 7.06 -2.44 -7.95
CA ASP A 536 7.26 -2.66 -6.52
C ASP A 536 6.32 -3.76 -6.01
N GLN A 537 5.07 -3.74 -6.46
CA GLN A 537 4.00 -4.63 -6.01
C GLN A 537 4.40 -6.10 -5.90
N PRO A 538 5.05 -6.75 -6.90
CA PRO A 538 5.41 -8.17 -6.79
C PRO A 538 6.28 -8.50 -5.57
N PHE A 539 7.07 -7.54 -5.08
CA PHE A 539 7.92 -7.73 -3.91
C PHE A 539 7.26 -7.34 -2.60
N LEU A 540 6.14 -6.61 -2.65
CA LEU A 540 5.50 -5.99 -1.49
C LEU A 540 4.13 -6.58 -1.14
N ILE A 541 3.70 -7.65 -1.82
CA ILE A 541 2.52 -8.45 -1.47
C ILE A 541 2.88 -9.94 -1.39
N SER A 542 2.13 -10.76 -0.66
CA SER A 542 2.34 -12.21 -0.52
C SER A 542 1.03 -12.97 -0.39
N ARG A 543 0.77 -13.88 -1.34
CA ARG A 543 -0.38 -14.79 -1.30
C ARG A 543 -0.21 -15.83 -0.19
N LYS A 544 0.96 -16.44 -0.05
CA LYS A 544 1.24 -17.48 0.97
C LYS A 544 1.00 -16.95 2.38
N LEU A 545 1.47 -15.74 2.70
CA LEU A 545 1.18 -15.11 3.99
C LEU A 545 -0.31 -14.86 4.18
N LEU A 546 -0.98 -14.26 3.19
CA LEU A 546 -2.42 -13.99 3.26
C LEU A 546 -3.23 -15.27 3.47
N VAL A 547 -2.97 -16.30 2.67
CA VAL A 547 -3.66 -17.59 2.76
C VAL A 547 -3.43 -18.22 4.12
N LYS A 548 -2.20 -18.16 4.66
CA LYS A 548 -1.90 -18.70 5.98
C LYS A 548 -2.63 -17.92 7.08
N PHE A 549 -2.69 -16.60 6.98
CA PHE A 549 -3.46 -15.74 7.87
C PHE A 549 -4.95 -16.06 7.87
N ILE A 550 -5.59 -16.09 6.70
CA ILE A 550 -7.02 -16.41 6.58
C ILE A 550 -7.27 -17.86 7.03
N SER A 551 -6.39 -18.81 6.70
CA SER A 551 -6.56 -20.23 7.10
C SER A 551 -6.33 -20.49 8.60
N SER A 552 -5.41 -19.75 9.23
CA SER A 552 -5.19 -19.80 10.68
C SER A 552 -6.36 -19.24 11.47
N TYR A 553 -7.32 -18.58 10.81
CA TYR A 553 -8.43 -17.91 11.44
C TYR A 553 -9.77 -18.31 10.83
N LYS A 554 -10.38 -19.35 11.41
CA LYS A 554 -11.67 -19.91 10.94
C LYS A 554 -12.85 -18.93 10.97
N GLU A 555 -12.73 -17.83 11.73
CA GLU A 555 -13.77 -16.79 11.85
C GLU A 555 -13.23 -15.43 11.41
N TRP A 556 -12.64 -15.33 10.20
CA TRP A 556 -12.05 -14.08 9.68
C TRP A 556 -12.94 -12.81 9.74
N LEU A 557 -14.26 -12.97 9.91
CA LEU A 557 -15.21 -11.90 10.21
C LEU A 557 -15.06 -11.28 11.61
N GLY A 558 -14.19 -11.83 12.45
CA GLY A 558 -14.10 -11.50 13.85
C GLY A 558 -14.90 -12.45 14.74
N LYS A 559 -14.50 -12.58 16.01
CA LYS A 559 -15.39 -13.10 17.06
C LYS A 559 -16.07 -11.96 17.79
N SER A 560 -17.37 -12.12 18.03
CA SER A 560 -18.14 -11.21 18.88
C SER A 560 -17.97 -11.53 20.36
N THR A 561 -17.97 -12.81 20.72
CA THR A 561 -17.79 -13.30 22.09
C THR A 561 -16.97 -14.58 22.08
N PHE A 562 -16.05 -14.73 23.02
CA PHE A 562 -15.29 -15.97 23.22
C PHE A 562 -14.84 -16.12 24.68
N LEU A 563 -14.68 -17.37 25.09
CA LEU A 563 -14.12 -17.74 26.39
C LEU A 563 -12.61 -17.88 26.27
N VAL A 564 -11.93 -17.43 27.31
CA VAL A 564 -10.51 -17.62 27.55
C VAL A 564 -10.39 -18.26 28.93
N ASP A 565 -9.63 -19.33 29.01
CA ASP A 565 -9.41 -20.10 30.24
C ASP A 565 -7.94 -20.02 30.68
N SER A 566 -7.64 -20.58 31.84
CA SER A 566 -6.27 -20.64 32.36
C SER A 566 -5.29 -21.42 31.47
N THR A 567 -5.77 -22.23 30.52
CA THR A 567 -4.90 -22.94 29.56
C THR A 567 -4.50 -22.05 28.38
N SER A 568 -5.19 -20.93 28.19
CA SER A 568 -5.02 -20.01 27.06
C SER A 568 -4.26 -18.70 27.40
N ASP A 569 -3.67 -18.61 28.60
CA ASP A 569 -2.85 -17.49 29.10
C ASP A 569 -3.64 -16.16 29.15
N LEU A 570 -4.52 -16.03 30.16
CA LEU A 570 -5.36 -14.85 30.41
C LEU A 570 -4.58 -13.53 30.46
N TYR A 571 -3.34 -13.58 30.97
CA TYR A 571 -2.48 -12.40 31.04
C TYR A 571 -2.07 -11.89 29.65
N THR A 572 -1.79 -12.80 28.72
CA THR A 572 -1.48 -12.44 27.34
C THR A 572 -2.68 -11.81 26.64
N VAL A 573 -3.88 -12.36 26.82
CA VAL A 573 -5.12 -11.74 26.31
C VAL A 573 -5.36 -10.35 26.91
N PHE A 574 -5.13 -10.19 28.22
CA PHE A 574 -5.19 -8.88 28.87
C PHE A 574 -4.23 -7.88 28.23
N ARG A 575 -2.95 -8.24 28.00
CA ARG A 575 -1.95 -7.39 27.36
C ARG A 575 -2.34 -7.02 25.92
N ASP A 576 -2.82 -7.99 25.14
CA ASP A 576 -3.29 -7.74 23.78
C ASP A 576 -4.47 -6.75 23.79
N LEU A 577 -5.45 -6.92 24.69
CA LEU A 577 -6.61 -6.03 24.82
C LEU A 577 -6.22 -4.59 25.17
N ILE A 578 -5.40 -4.36 26.21
CA ILE A 578 -5.00 -3.00 26.59
C ILE A 578 -4.19 -2.33 25.46
N SER A 579 -3.45 -3.12 24.67
CA SER A 579 -2.72 -2.62 23.51
C SER A 579 -3.62 -2.12 22.37
N LEU A 580 -4.90 -2.50 22.35
CA LEU A 580 -5.90 -2.05 21.38
C LEU A 580 -6.68 -0.80 21.82
N ALA A 581 -6.54 -0.38 23.08
CA ALA A 581 -7.23 0.79 23.62
C ALA A 581 -6.82 2.10 22.91
N GLU A 582 -7.78 2.98 22.66
CA GLU A 582 -7.60 4.27 21.98
C GLU A 582 -8.08 5.48 22.80
N ARG A 583 -9.09 5.32 23.67
CA ARG A 583 -9.70 6.40 24.45
C ARG A 583 -9.64 6.14 25.95
N ASN A 584 -10.20 5.01 26.39
CA ASN A 584 -10.37 4.76 27.81
C ASN A 584 -10.35 3.29 28.21
N ILE A 585 -9.94 3.03 29.45
CA ILE A 585 -9.99 1.73 30.09
C ILE A 585 -10.66 1.90 31.46
N LYS A 586 -11.73 1.15 31.71
CA LYS A 586 -12.48 1.12 32.98
C LYS A 586 -12.33 -0.25 33.60
N ILE A 587 -11.88 -0.31 34.85
CA ILE A 587 -11.63 -1.57 35.55
C ILE A 587 -12.41 -1.60 36.86
N VAL A 588 -13.04 -2.73 37.13
CA VAL A 588 -13.51 -3.11 38.46
C VAL A 588 -12.83 -4.42 38.83
N SER A 589 -12.08 -4.42 39.92
CA SER A 589 -11.53 -5.65 40.49
C SER A 589 -11.34 -5.47 41.99
N PRO A 590 -11.83 -6.38 42.84
CA PRO A 590 -11.70 -6.22 44.29
C PRO A 590 -10.22 -6.09 44.71
N TRP A 591 -9.39 -6.95 44.11
CA TRP A 591 -7.94 -6.92 44.26
C TRP A 591 -7.26 -6.68 42.92
N ILE A 592 -6.31 -5.76 42.89
CA ILE A 592 -5.53 -5.43 41.70
C ILE A 592 -4.03 -5.50 41.98
N GLY A 593 -3.28 -6.14 41.08
CA GLY A 593 -1.85 -6.33 41.22
C GLY A 593 -1.05 -5.12 40.72
N LYS A 594 0.10 -4.83 41.34
CA LYS A 594 0.98 -3.74 40.90
C LYS A 594 1.49 -3.95 39.47
N GLU A 595 1.67 -5.20 39.05
CA GLU A 595 2.12 -5.59 37.71
C GLU A 595 1.11 -5.15 36.65
N ILE A 596 -0.19 -5.35 36.94
CA ILE A 596 -1.29 -4.93 36.06
C ILE A 596 -1.32 -3.41 35.92
N VAL A 597 -1.12 -2.69 37.02
CA VAL A 597 -1.07 -1.21 36.98
C VAL A 597 0.16 -0.71 36.21
N LYS A 598 1.31 -1.39 36.31
CA LYS A 598 2.51 -1.07 35.51
C LYS A 598 2.24 -1.25 34.01
N ASP A 599 1.57 -2.32 33.61
CA ASP A 599 1.20 -2.58 32.22
C ASP A 599 0.26 -1.49 31.68
N LEU A 600 -0.75 -1.10 32.47
CA LEU A 600 -1.65 0.00 32.13
C LEU A 600 -0.92 1.35 32.02
N ALA A 601 0.01 1.61 32.94
CA ALA A 601 0.85 2.81 32.90
C ALA A 601 1.75 2.86 31.66
N GLU A 602 2.28 1.72 31.23
CA GLU A 602 3.06 1.61 29.99
C GLU A 602 2.24 2.07 28.78
N VAL A 603 1.05 1.51 28.60
CA VAL A 603 0.16 1.89 27.49
C VAL A 603 -0.29 3.35 27.60
N LYS A 604 -0.60 3.85 28.81
CA LYS A 604 -0.93 5.26 29.05
C LYS A 604 0.21 6.23 28.72
N ARG A 605 1.48 5.81 28.81
CA ARG A 605 2.61 6.65 28.37
C ARG A 605 2.75 6.70 26.86
N MET A 606 2.40 5.61 26.18
CA MET A 606 2.45 5.52 24.72
C MET A 606 1.25 6.18 24.05
N LYS A 607 0.12 6.26 24.74
CA LYS A 607 -1.16 6.71 24.22
C LYS A 607 -1.88 7.60 25.24
N ASP A 608 -2.53 8.65 24.79
CA ASP A 608 -3.32 9.53 25.66
C ASP A 608 -4.63 8.86 26.10
N LEU A 609 -4.53 7.93 27.07
CA LEU A 609 -5.65 7.14 27.58
C LEU A 609 -6.16 7.65 28.93
N SER A 610 -7.47 7.70 29.07
CA SER A 610 -8.13 7.80 30.38
C SER A 610 -8.26 6.41 31.01
N ILE A 611 -7.67 6.20 32.18
CA ILE A 611 -7.73 4.91 32.87
C ILE A 611 -8.33 5.12 34.25
N THR A 612 -9.45 4.45 34.53
CA THR A 612 -10.13 4.48 35.82
C THR A 612 -10.23 3.07 36.40
N ILE A 613 -9.80 2.91 37.66
CA ILE A 613 -9.76 1.63 38.37
C ILE A 613 -10.59 1.76 39.65
N LEU A 614 -11.52 0.84 39.88
CA LEU A 614 -12.27 0.70 41.13
C LEU A 614 -11.81 -0.58 41.83
N CYS A 615 -11.22 -0.47 43.02
CA CYS A 615 -10.79 -1.60 43.84
C CYS A 615 -11.18 -1.41 45.30
N LEU A 616 -11.08 -2.47 46.12
CA LEU A 616 -11.34 -2.35 47.57
C LEU A 616 -10.25 -1.53 48.25
N ASP A 617 -10.63 -0.83 49.33
CA ASP A 617 -9.68 -0.28 50.30
C ASP A 617 -9.14 -1.41 51.19
N ASP A 618 -8.27 -2.23 50.61
CA ASP A 618 -7.66 -3.42 51.22
C ASP A 618 -6.13 -3.26 51.19
N PRO A 619 -5.39 -3.56 52.28
CA PRO A 619 -3.93 -3.52 52.30
C PRO A 619 -3.25 -4.27 51.15
N LYS A 620 -3.88 -5.33 50.60
CA LYS A 620 -3.38 -6.06 49.43
C LYS A 620 -3.26 -5.21 48.16
N ASN A 621 -4.01 -4.10 48.07
CA ASN A 621 -3.96 -3.18 46.94
C ASN A 621 -2.93 -2.04 47.13
N ALA A 622 -2.28 -1.94 48.30
CA ALA A 622 -1.43 -0.78 48.66
C ALA A 622 -0.34 -0.48 47.62
N GLU A 623 0.39 -1.50 47.17
CA GLU A 623 1.43 -1.33 46.15
C GLU A 623 0.85 -0.89 44.79
N ALA A 624 -0.28 -1.46 44.39
CA ALA A 624 -0.94 -1.09 43.14
C ALA A 624 -1.48 0.35 43.16
N ILE A 625 -2.02 0.78 44.31
CA ILE A 625 -2.46 2.16 44.56
C ILE A 625 -1.28 3.13 44.45
N GLN A 626 -0.14 2.80 45.07
CA GLN A 626 1.06 3.62 44.99
C GLN A 626 1.50 3.81 43.52
N VAL A 627 1.63 2.70 42.77
CA VAL A 627 2.02 2.75 41.35
C VAL A 627 1.01 3.54 40.51
N ALA A 628 -0.29 3.40 40.78
CA ALA A 628 -1.33 4.15 40.07
C ALA A 628 -1.19 5.66 40.29
N ASN A 629 -0.96 6.08 41.53
CA ASN A 629 -0.75 7.48 41.89
C ASN A 629 0.50 8.06 41.22
N GLU A 630 1.61 7.34 41.26
CA GLU A 630 2.87 7.72 40.59
C GLU A 630 2.70 7.92 39.08
N ASN A 631 1.80 7.17 38.45
CA ASN A 631 1.56 7.18 37.00
C ASN A 631 0.28 7.93 36.58
N LYS A 632 -0.33 8.72 37.48
CA LYS A 632 -1.55 9.52 37.22
C LYS A 632 -2.71 8.70 36.65
N ILE A 633 -2.90 7.49 37.17
CA ILE A 633 -4.07 6.63 36.88
C ILE A 633 -5.15 6.93 37.91
N ASP A 634 -6.41 7.11 37.46
CA ASP A 634 -7.53 7.42 38.36
C ASP A 634 -7.98 6.16 39.09
N LEU A 635 -7.36 5.85 40.21
CA LEU A 635 -7.74 4.72 41.06
C LEU A 635 -8.59 5.20 42.24
N LYS A 636 -9.76 4.60 42.40
CA LYS A 636 -10.69 4.85 43.51
C LYS A 636 -10.82 3.64 44.41
N LYS A 637 -10.74 3.89 45.72
CA LYS A 637 -10.82 2.87 46.77
C LYS A 637 -12.26 2.78 47.27
N LEU A 638 -12.84 1.60 47.20
CA LEU A 638 -14.19 1.30 47.66
C LEU A 638 -14.13 0.93 49.15
N PRO A 639 -14.88 1.61 50.03
CA PRO A 639 -14.84 1.34 51.46
C PRO A 639 -15.40 -0.05 51.77
N LEU A 640 -14.79 -0.73 52.73
CA LEU A 640 -15.36 -1.92 53.36
C LEU A 640 -16.41 -1.47 54.37
N ARG A 641 -17.69 -1.54 54.00
CA ARG A 641 -18.81 -1.27 54.92
C ARG A 641 -19.33 -2.61 55.44
N GLU A 642 -19.39 -2.78 56.76
CA GLU A 642 -19.76 -4.05 57.42
C GLU A 642 -21.14 -4.59 56.98
N ASN A 643 -22.04 -3.72 56.50
CA ASN A 643 -23.42 -4.08 56.13
C ASN A 643 -23.74 -3.94 54.62
N GLU A 644 -22.79 -3.53 53.78
CA GLU A 644 -22.97 -3.43 52.33
C GLU A 644 -21.98 -4.38 51.67
N GLY A 645 -22.48 -5.50 51.12
CA GLY A 645 -21.65 -6.57 50.57
C GLY A 645 -20.51 -6.09 49.65
N ILE A 646 -19.38 -6.78 49.73
CA ILE A 646 -18.15 -6.46 49.00
C ILE A 646 -18.41 -6.53 47.49
N PRO A 647 -18.08 -5.48 46.70
CA PRO A 647 -18.12 -5.55 45.25
C PRO A 647 -17.22 -6.67 44.72
N HIS A 648 -17.81 -7.81 44.37
CA HIS A 648 -17.09 -9.01 43.89
C HIS A 648 -16.97 -9.06 42.35
N ALA A 649 -17.37 -7.99 41.67
CA ALA A 649 -17.32 -7.89 40.21
C ALA A 649 -15.89 -7.75 39.70
N LYS A 650 -15.56 -8.45 38.61
CA LYS A 650 -14.22 -8.47 38.01
C LYS A 650 -14.36 -8.31 36.50
N PHE A 651 -14.15 -7.09 36.03
CA PHE A 651 -14.24 -6.79 34.62
C PHE A 651 -13.39 -5.59 34.23
N MET A 652 -13.01 -5.56 32.96
CA MET A 652 -12.37 -4.46 32.27
C MET A 652 -13.21 -4.11 31.04
N ILE A 653 -13.44 -2.82 30.81
CA ILE A 653 -14.09 -2.29 29.61
C ILE A 653 -13.06 -1.40 28.90
N ILE A 654 -12.89 -1.62 27.60
CA ILE A 654 -12.00 -0.85 26.74
C ILE A 654 -12.83 -0.09 25.73
N ASP A 655 -12.58 1.22 25.65
CA ASP A 655 -13.22 2.17 24.73
C ASP A 655 -14.75 2.05 24.68
N ASP A 656 -15.37 1.66 25.80
CA ASP A 656 -16.82 1.41 25.89
C ASP A 656 -17.36 0.45 24.81
N ALA A 657 -16.51 -0.43 24.30
CA ALA A 657 -16.79 -1.24 23.12
C ALA A 657 -16.24 -2.68 23.19
N ILE A 658 -15.36 -2.99 24.14
CA ILE A 658 -14.88 -4.35 24.42
C ILE A 658 -14.96 -4.58 25.93
N ALA A 659 -15.48 -5.72 26.36
CA ALA A 659 -15.45 -6.14 27.75
C ALA A 659 -14.65 -7.43 27.94
N PHE A 660 -13.88 -7.49 29.03
CA PHE A 660 -13.17 -8.66 29.52
C PHE A 660 -13.59 -8.90 30.97
N HIS A 661 -14.40 -9.95 31.21
CA HIS A 661 -15.06 -10.15 32.49
C HIS A 661 -15.14 -11.62 32.87
N GLY A 662 -15.15 -11.95 34.16
CA GLY A 662 -15.21 -13.34 34.62
C GLY A 662 -14.78 -13.52 36.06
N SER A 663 -14.14 -14.66 36.35
CA SER A 663 -13.80 -15.06 37.72
C SER A 663 -12.45 -14.51 38.20
N ALA A 664 -11.53 -14.18 37.29
CA ALA A 664 -10.17 -13.77 37.63
C ALA A 664 -10.09 -12.35 38.21
N ASN A 665 -9.40 -12.20 39.34
CA ASN A 665 -8.95 -10.87 39.78
C ASN A 665 -7.83 -10.39 38.84
N LEU A 666 -7.77 -9.08 38.58
CA LEU A 666 -6.70 -8.50 37.76
C LEU A 666 -5.41 -8.37 38.59
N THR A 667 -4.80 -9.52 38.85
CA THR A 667 -3.55 -9.72 39.58
C THR A 667 -2.69 -10.71 38.82
N GLU A 668 -1.38 -10.76 39.09
CA GLU A 668 -0.52 -11.75 38.45
C GLU A 668 -0.99 -13.19 38.73
N ASN A 669 -1.35 -13.51 39.97
CA ASN A 669 -1.87 -14.84 40.32
C ASN A 669 -3.17 -15.14 39.58
N GLY A 670 -4.12 -14.19 39.54
CA GLY A 670 -5.41 -14.37 38.88
C GLY A 670 -5.30 -14.57 37.36
N LEU A 671 -4.34 -13.92 36.69
CA LEU A 671 -4.20 -14.00 35.24
C LEU A 671 -3.17 -15.04 34.75
N LYS A 672 -2.23 -15.50 35.60
CA LYS A 672 -1.17 -16.43 35.18
C LYS A 672 -1.19 -17.79 35.88
N ARG A 673 -1.68 -17.88 37.13
CA ARG A 673 -1.47 -19.07 37.98
C ARG A 673 -2.76 -19.77 38.36
N ASN A 674 -3.81 -19.01 38.64
CA ASN A 674 -5.10 -19.56 39.05
C ASN A 674 -5.83 -20.21 37.86
N GLN A 675 -6.66 -21.19 38.15
CA GLN A 675 -7.62 -21.73 37.20
C GLN A 675 -8.85 -20.82 37.17
N GLU A 676 -8.86 -19.91 36.22
CA GLU A 676 -9.91 -18.91 36.05
C GLU A 676 -10.44 -18.95 34.63
N THR A 677 -11.66 -18.44 34.45
CA THR A 677 -12.28 -18.27 33.13
C THR A 677 -12.74 -16.84 32.97
N MET A 678 -12.44 -16.28 31.81
CA MET A 678 -12.85 -14.94 31.41
C MET A 678 -13.54 -14.98 30.06
N THR A 679 -14.53 -14.13 29.88
CA THR A 679 -15.22 -13.88 28.62
C THR A 679 -14.71 -12.57 28.06
N VAL A 680 -14.36 -12.58 26.77
CA VAL A 680 -14.17 -11.37 25.98
C VAL A 680 -15.40 -11.19 25.09
N THR A 681 -16.00 -10.00 25.10
CA THR A 681 -17.20 -9.70 24.32
C THR A 681 -17.20 -8.29 23.72
N ILE A 682 -17.75 -8.16 22.52
CA ILE A 682 -18.09 -6.88 21.86
C ILE A 682 -19.61 -6.69 21.71
N ASP A 683 -20.42 -7.52 22.38
CA ASP A 683 -21.89 -7.36 22.40
C ASP A 683 -22.27 -6.04 23.10
N PRO A 684 -22.87 -5.08 22.38
CA PRO A 684 -23.26 -3.79 22.93
C PRO A 684 -24.18 -3.90 24.15
N ASN A 685 -25.05 -4.92 24.20
CA ASN A 685 -25.98 -5.08 25.31
C ASN A 685 -25.24 -5.43 26.60
N GLU A 686 -24.28 -6.35 26.52
CA GLU A 686 -23.49 -6.77 27.67
C GLU A 686 -22.53 -5.67 28.12
N ILE A 687 -21.91 -4.97 27.17
CA ILE A 687 -21.06 -3.82 27.47
C ILE A 687 -21.83 -2.73 28.20
N ASN A 688 -23.03 -2.38 27.72
CA ASN A 688 -23.86 -1.37 28.36
C ASN A 688 -24.26 -1.76 29.80
N LYS A 689 -24.55 -3.03 30.07
CA LYS A 689 -24.78 -3.52 31.44
C LYS A 689 -23.55 -3.33 32.32
N LEU A 690 -22.36 -3.69 31.83
CA LEU A 690 -21.11 -3.56 32.59
C LEU A 690 -20.74 -2.08 32.82
N ILE A 691 -20.99 -1.20 31.84
CA ILE A 691 -20.83 0.26 32.01
C ILE A 691 -21.78 0.78 33.10
N ASN A 692 -23.05 0.38 33.06
CA ASN A 692 -24.03 0.78 34.08
C ASN A 692 -23.64 0.26 35.47
N GLN A 693 -23.14 -0.97 35.55
CA GLN A 693 -22.60 -1.54 36.78
C GLN A 693 -21.39 -0.76 37.29
N PHE A 694 -20.44 -0.41 36.40
CA PHE A 694 -19.29 0.43 36.73
C PHE A 694 -19.73 1.78 37.32
N ASN A 695 -20.67 2.46 36.65
CA ASN A 695 -21.18 3.75 37.11
C ASN A 695 -21.91 3.65 38.45
N THR A 696 -22.66 2.56 38.67
CA THR A 696 -23.36 2.29 39.94
C THR A 696 -22.37 2.03 41.08
N ILE A 697 -21.30 1.28 40.83
CA ILE A 697 -20.24 1.07 41.84
C ILE A 697 -19.51 2.38 42.13
N ARG A 698 -19.24 3.18 41.09
CA ARG A 698 -18.56 4.47 41.22
C ARG A 698 -19.40 5.49 42.00
N SER A 699 -20.72 5.54 41.81
CA SER A 699 -21.58 6.52 42.49
C SER A 699 -21.62 6.30 44.02
N LYS A 700 -21.44 5.06 44.49
CA LYS A 700 -21.32 4.72 45.92
C LYS A 700 -20.11 5.34 46.61
N LEU A 701 -19.13 5.87 45.87
CA LEU A 701 -18.00 6.60 46.45
C LEU A 701 -18.39 8.00 46.96
N PHE A 702 -19.51 8.55 46.49
CA PHE A 702 -19.95 9.91 46.78
C PHE A 702 -21.17 9.98 47.71
N THR A 703 -21.64 8.82 48.16
CA THR A 703 -22.72 8.63 49.15
C THR A 703 -22.14 7.99 50.38
#